data_AF-A0A514WTC6-F1
#
_entry.id   AF-A0A514WTC6-F1
#
_cell.length_a   1.000
_cell.length_b   1.000
_cell.length_c   1.000
_cell.angle_alpha   90.00
_cell.angle_beta   90.00
_cell.angle_gamma   90.00
#
_symmetry.space_group_name_H-M   'P 1'
#
loop_
_entity.id
_entity.type
_entity.pdbx_description
1 polymer ?
#
loop_
_entity_poly.entity_id
_entity_poly.type
_entity_poly.pdbx_seq_one_letter_code
_entity_poly.pdbx_strand_id
1 'polypeptide(L)'
;MKAVFIALGVLLASTVSFANSYSATRKVVVSVGDLKENKSTLWKKEICAQVYMIANDIAEQGVDITCRSFDTDNFLDKDLPALQKNNSYHLRIIRDRNGEIGMDITNWSRRFQSDFTNLGWDFKNAAQGKVTKEQAFAKTVANVFYYIANEDAFRAALLVNGVEESERVKYDQDHGLFLDKSTGTPLTIDQAYSSFEDESPRKKNYLRAGIELGVVFSSGIAWYYKNLVYNAQDFDYGFREGIRKKLSGEAVLFDDNDKFANYGHVYAGVLYYNVARTNGAGALESFLVTFASSAAWEMFEYHEVFSINDQIMTPVGGYVMGEATYQLSCALLQKDSKVAKALGYTVNPVGALNYSMNKWKTGDKFSSQPDCAKERWSDVSVYLGVEKGSKPFVPNEKNTYIVGLNAQVVTIPNYNKTGEDQGLIFDTSLVNLKAENNGGEGMGDLKIIAQIVSAAYHKKSIDKDGRGDLRGYDLIVGLGTASTWNDRGTDKKGGNEDYYGTINILGASAHATIFYGGYKIKAEFGFYGDFAMVKSYALSPIEDTKNNPALATQASTVRKRGYYWGVGHSTLASISVEKGRWTVGYEGQVSSATNINGRDRKYDEVQDPLDFSDSFMSHRVYVMFKITRNLSIQLAHELSIREGSVSGFETRRGVEHRTFGVLVYKF
;
A
#
# COMPACT_ATOMS: atom_id res chain seq x y z
N MET A 1 -2.82 13.49 -2.40
CA MET A 1 -1.77 13.25 -3.43
C MET A 1 -0.48 14.04 -3.18
N LYS A 2 -0.40 15.37 -3.35
CA LYS A 2 0.90 16.10 -3.27
C LYS A 2 1.55 16.21 -1.87
N ALA A 3 0.78 16.18 -0.78
CA ALA A 3 1.34 16.27 0.58
C ALA A 3 1.90 14.93 1.11
N VAL A 4 1.43 13.80 0.58
CA VAL A 4 1.78 12.45 1.06
C VAL A 4 3.17 12.03 0.55
N PHE A 5 3.51 12.36 -0.70
CA PHE A 5 4.85 12.10 -1.26
C PHE A 5 5.95 12.98 -0.64
N ILE A 6 5.62 14.23 -0.32
CA ILE A 6 6.55 15.15 0.36
C ILE A 6 6.69 14.72 1.83
N ALA A 7 5.61 14.32 2.50
CA ALA A 7 5.69 13.81 3.88
C ALA A 7 6.48 12.49 3.98
N LEU A 8 6.31 11.54 3.06
CA LEU A 8 7.11 10.30 3.06
C LEU A 8 8.60 10.59 2.82
N GLY A 9 8.94 11.46 1.86
CA GLY A 9 10.32 11.85 1.60
C GLY A 9 10.97 12.64 2.74
N VAL A 10 10.21 13.52 3.42
CA VAL A 10 10.69 14.34 4.55
C VAL A 10 10.82 13.51 5.84
N LEU A 11 9.95 12.53 6.10
CA LEU A 11 10.10 11.58 7.22
C LEU A 11 11.28 10.62 7.02
N LEU A 12 11.58 10.23 5.77
CA LEU A 12 12.74 9.39 5.45
C LEU A 12 14.06 10.17 5.49
N ALA A 13 14.08 11.45 5.09
CA ALA A 13 15.29 12.27 5.09
C ALA A 13 15.67 12.81 6.48
N SER A 14 14.72 12.96 7.41
CA SER A 14 14.95 13.59 8.72
C SER A 14 15.60 12.68 9.76
N THR A 15 15.83 11.40 9.47
CA THR A 15 16.40 10.42 10.40
C THR A 15 17.85 10.04 10.11
N VAL A 16 18.43 10.54 9.01
CA VAL A 16 19.79 10.20 8.60
C VAL A 16 20.69 11.43 8.66
N SER A 17 21.54 11.52 9.69
CA SER A 17 22.63 12.50 9.72
C SER A 17 23.73 12.06 8.76
N PHE A 18 23.67 12.54 7.53
CA PHE A 18 24.82 12.46 6.64
C PHE A 18 25.87 13.48 7.11
N ALA A 19 27.13 13.06 7.20
CA ALA A 19 28.23 14.01 7.36
C ALA A 19 28.13 15.06 6.25
N ASN A 20 28.18 16.34 6.61
CA ASN A 20 28.12 17.49 5.70
C ASN A 20 29.24 17.40 4.66
N SER A 21 29.03 16.65 3.58
CA SER A 21 29.81 16.76 2.37
C SER A 21 29.36 18.03 1.69
N TYR A 22 30.30 18.97 1.52
CA TYR A 22 30.12 20.20 0.76
C TYR A 22 29.41 19.88 -0.58
N SER A 23 28.11 20.19 -0.70
CA SER A 23 27.41 20.00 -1.98
C SER A 23 27.85 21.14 -2.90
N ALA A 24 28.26 20.81 -4.12
CA ALA A 24 28.62 21.82 -5.10
C ALA A 24 27.39 22.67 -5.43
N THR A 25 27.54 24.00 -5.41
CA THR A 25 26.50 24.96 -5.82
C THR A 25 25.90 24.54 -7.16
N ARG A 26 24.62 24.17 -7.16
CA ARG A 26 23.90 23.77 -8.38
C ARG A 26 23.54 25.00 -9.17
N LYS A 27 23.83 24.98 -10.47
CA LYS A 27 23.58 26.09 -11.40
C LYS A 27 22.31 25.84 -12.20
N VAL A 28 21.36 26.75 -12.12
CA VAL A 28 20.05 26.63 -12.75
C VAL A 28 19.83 27.79 -13.71
N VAL A 29 19.58 27.49 -14.98
CA VAL A 29 19.16 28.48 -15.97
C VAL A 29 17.65 28.56 -15.97
N VAL A 30 17.09 29.76 -15.79
CA VAL A 30 15.65 30.00 -15.87
C VAL A 30 15.36 30.80 -17.14
N SER A 31 14.74 30.16 -18.13
CA SER A 31 14.31 30.80 -19.38
C SER A 31 12.84 31.18 -19.32
N VAL A 32 12.52 32.47 -19.39
CA VAL A 32 11.13 32.96 -19.35
C VAL A 32 10.69 33.50 -20.71
N GLY A 33 9.65 32.89 -21.27
CA GLY A 33 9.04 33.22 -22.56
C GLY A 33 7.59 33.67 -22.42
N ASP A 34 7.12 34.56 -23.29
CA ASP A 34 5.77 35.12 -23.23
C ASP A 34 5.18 35.19 -24.64
N LEU A 35 4.24 34.27 -24.93
CA LEU A 35 3.55 34.16 -26.22
C LEU A 35 2.35 35.12 -26.32
N LYS A 36 1.97 35.78 -25.23
CA LYS A 36 0.92 36.78 -25.21
C LYS A 36 1.54 38.08 -25.71
N GLU A 37 1.20 38.51 -26.94
CA GLU A 37 1.73 39.70 -27.63
C GLU A 37 1.67 40.97 -26.76
N ASN A 38 2.65 41.15 -25.88
CA ASN A 38 2.75 42.30 -25.01
C ASN A 38 4.21 42.73 -25.02
N LYS A 39 4.50 43.92 -25.57
CA LYS A 39 5.85 44.48 -25.65
C LYS A 39 6.47 44.78 -24.27
N SER A 40 5.74 44.53 -23.19
CA SER A 40 6.19 44.72 -21.81
C SER A 40 7.05 43.56 -21.31
N THR A 41 8.26 43.88 -20.84
CA THR A 41 9.15 42.90 -20.17
C THR A 41 8.80 42.68 -18.69
N LEU A 42 7.76 43.37 -18.18
CA LEU A 42 7.40 43.38 -16.76
C LEU A 42 7.13 41.97 -16.22
N TRP A 43 6.27 41.21 -16.91
CA TRP A 43 5.92 39.86 -16.46
C TRP A 43 7.13 38.91 -16.44
N LYS A 44 8.01 39.00 -17.45
CA LYS A 44 9.25 38.20 -17.49
C LYS A 44 10.16 38.50 -16.29
N LYS A 45 10.29 39.79 -15.93
CA LYS A 45 11.06 40.23 -14.76
C LYS A 45 10.43 39.77 -13.44
N GLU A 46 9.11 39.87 -13.31
CA GLU A 46 8.37 39.44 -12.12
C GLU A 46 8.52 37.93 -11.88
N ILE A 47 8.41 37.11 -12.93
CA ILE A 47 8.62 35.66 -12.83
C ILE A 47 10.06 35.33 -12.45
N CYS A 48 11.05 35.97 -13.09
CA CYS A 48 12.44 35.80 -12.69
C CYS A 48 12.66 36.14 -11.21
N ALA A 49 12.12 37.26 -10.74
CA ALA A 49 12.22 37.68 -9.35
C ALA A 49 11.52 36.70 -8.41
N GLN A 50 10.33 36.22 -8.76
CA GLN A 50 9.59 35.24 -7.97
C GLN A 50 10.35 33.91 -7.83
N VAL A 51 10.89 33.38 -8.94
CA VAL A 51 11.70 32.15 -8.92
C VAL A 51 12.95 32.35 -8.08
N TYR A 52 13.64 33.48 -8.25
CA TYR A 52 14.83 33.80 -7.47
C TYR A 52 14.53 33.91 -5.97
N MET A 53 13.43 34.56 -5.57
CA MET A 53 13.03 34.65 -4.16
C MET A 53 12.71 33.28 -3.57
N ILE A 54 11.87 32.48 -4.24
CA ILE A 54 11.47 31.15 -3.75
C ILE A 54 12.69 30.23 -3.60
N ALA A 55 13.59 30.25 -4.58
CA ALA A 55 14.76 29.39 -4.54
C ALA A 55 15.72 29.74 -3.39
N ASN A 56 15.96 31.03 -3.15
CA ASN A 56 16.84 31.47 -2.05
C ASN A 56 16.19 31.33 -0.67
N ASP A 57 14.85 31.33 -0.58
CA ASP A 57 14.13 31.09 0.67
C ASP A 57 14.16 29.61 1.10
N ILE A 58 14.22 28.70 0.12
CA ILE A 58 14.14 27.25 0.34
C ILE A 58 15.51 26.58 0.41
N ALA A 59 16.48 27.07 -0.37
CA ALA A 59 17.80 26.45 -0.44
C ALA A 59 18.73 27.04 0.65
N GLU A 60 18.92 26.30 1.74
CA GLU A 60 19.91 26.65 2.78
C GLU A 60 21.35 26.72 2.22
N GLN A 61 21.64 25.95 1.17
CA GLN A 61 22.86 26.02 0.37
C GLN A 61 22.56 26.66 -0.98
N GLY A 62 23.17 27.82 -1.26
CA GLY A 62 22.80 28.68 -2.38
C GLY A 62 22.78 27.96 -3.73
N VAL A 63 21.62 27.97 -4.38
CA VAL A 63 21.46 27.60 -5.79
C VAL A 63 21.80 28.82 -6.64
N ASP A 64 22.69 28.68 -7.62
CA ASP A 64 23.09 29.77 -8.50
C ASP A 64 22.12 29.85 -9.68
N ILE A 65 21.36 30.94 -9.75
CA ILE A 65 20.28 31.11 -10.71
C ILE A 65 20.65 32.16 -11.75
N THR A 66 20.72 31.73 -13.00
CA THR A 66 20.82 32.63 -14.15
C THR A 66 19.44 32.74 -14.81
N CYS A 67 18.75 33.86 -14.61
CA CYS A 67 17.48 34.11 -15.30
C CYS A 67 17.70 34.83 -16.63
N ARG A 68 17.02 34.38 -17.68
CA ARG A 68 17.05 34.97 -19.02
C ARG A 68 15.65 35.05 -19.62
N SER A 69 15.43 36.07 -20.44
CA SER A 69 14.31 36.07 -21.38
C SER A 69 14.74 35.42 -22.68
N PHE A 70 13.84 34.68 -23.33
CA PHE A 70 14.04 34.23 -24.71
C PHE A 70 12.91 34.71 -25.61
N ASP A 71 13.21 34.74 -26.90
CA ASP A 71 12.24 35.05 -27.94
C ASP A 71 11.46 33.77 -28.29
N THR A 72 10.15 33.83 -28.09
CA THR A 72 9.25 32.71 -28.35
C THR A 72 8.99 32.49 -29.84
N ASP A 73 9.34 33.44 -30.71
CA ASP A 73 9.23 33.32 -32.18
C ASP A 73 10.46 32.63 -32.80
N ASN A 74 11.55 32.48 -32.03
CA ASN A 74 12.78 31.82 -32.45
C ASN A 74 12.89 30.41 -31.83
N PHE A 75 12.36 29.41 -32.54
CA PHE A 75 12.32 28.01 -32.08
C PHE A 75 13.69 27.39 -31.77
N LEU A 76 14.77 27.94 -32.33
CA LEU A 76 16.11 27.34 -32.24
C LEU A 76 16.94 27.81 -31.04
N ASP A 77 16.43 28.75 -30.22
CA ASP A 77 17.09 29.33 -29.03
C ASP A 77 18.62 29.15 -29.01
N LYS A 78 19.31 29.90 -29.88
CA LYS A 78 20.72 29.66 -30.25
C LYS A 78 21.71 29.78 -29.08
N ASP A 79 21.31 30.42 -27.99
CA ASP A 79 22.14 30.62 -26.79
C ASP A 79 22.04 29.45 -25.82
N LEU A 80 20.98 28.64 -25.92
CA LEU A 80 20.71 27.53 -25.00
C LEU A 80 21.81 26.45 -25.00
N PRO A 81 22.36 26.01 -26.15
CA PRO A 81 23.44 25.01 -26.18
C PRO A 81 24.72 25.48 -25.47
N ALA A 82 25.01 26.78 -25.46
CA ALA A 82 26.17 27.32 -24.76
C ALA A 82 25.98 27.29 -23.24
N LEU A 83 24.75 27.56 -22.78
CA LEU A 83 24.38 27.53 -21.36
C LEU A 83 24.34 26.11 -20.80
N GLN A 84 23.97 25.11 -21.62
CA GLN A 84 23.93 23.71 -21.20
C GLN A 84 25.26 23.20 -20.62
N LYS A 85 26.40 23.66 -21.15
CA LYS A 85 27.73 23.16 -20.74
C LYS A 85 28.09 23.48 -19.29
N ASN A 86 27.56 24.57 -18.74
CA ASN A 86 27.97 25.12 -17.44
C ASN A 86 26.87 25.09 -16.38
N ASN A 87 25.71 24.49 -16.68
CA ASN A 87 24.55 24.51 -15.80
C ASN A 87 23.98 23.10 -15.60
N SER A 88 23.49 22.83 -14.39
CA SER A 88 22.96 21.53 -13.99
C SER A 88 21.52 21.32 -14.45
N TYR A 89 20.71 22.38 -14.38
CA TYR A 89 19.30 22.32 -14.74
C TYR A 89 18.90 23.49 -15.62
N HIS A 90 17.87 23.24 -16.43
CA HIS A 90 17.19 24.26 -17.20
C HIS A 90 15.73 24.26 -16.87
N LEU A 91 15.26 25.39 -16.35
CA LEU A 91 13.86 25.65 -16.09
C LEU A 91 13.31 26.58 -17.17
N ARG A 92 12.39 26.10 -17.99
CA ARG A 92 11.70 26.92 -18.99
C ARG A 92 10.29 27.23 -18.50
N ILE A 93 9.93 28.51 -18.51
CA ILE A 93 8.61 28.99 -18.10
C ILE A 93 8.03 29.78 -19.26
N ILE A 94 6.81 29.43 -19.68
CA ILE A 94 6.14 30.05 -20.81
C ILE A 94 4.77 30.51 -20.38
N ARG A 95 4.41 31.76 -20.68
CA ARG A 95 3.02 32.18 -20.67
C ARG A 95 2.42 32.05 -22.06
N ASP A 96 1.33 31.32 -22.17
CA ASP A 96 0.64 31.12 -23.44
C ASP A 96 -0.22 32.34 -23.84
N ARG A 97 -0.83 32.30 -25.03
CA ARG A 97 -1.71 33.39 -25.53
C ARG A 97 -2.94 33.62 -24.65
N ASN A 98 -3.39 32.60 -23.92
CA ASN A 98 -4.52 32.66 -23.01
C ASN A 98 -4.12 33.20 -21.61
N GLY A 99 -2.82 33.41 -21.37
CA GLY A 99 -2.29 33.82 -20.09
C GLY A 99 -2.16 32.69 -19.06
N GLU A 100 -2.21 31.43 -19.50
CA GLU A 100 -1.84 30.26 -18.69
C GLU A 100 -0.32 30.16 -18.59
N ILE A 101 0.18 29.52 -17.53
CA ILE A 101 1.62 29.38 -17.27
C ILE A 101 1.98 27.91 -17.47
N GLY A 102 2.91 27.63 -18.37
CA GLY A 102 3.59 26.34 -18.50
C GLY A 102 4.99 26.41 -17.91
N MET A 103 5.47 25.32 -17.32
CA MET A 103 6.81 25.19 -16.74
C MET A 103 7.37 23.82 -17.06
N ASP A 104 8.59 23.74 -17.57
CA ASP A 104 9.33 22.51 -17.74
C ASP A 104 10.73 22.61 -17.14
N ILE A 105 11.21 21.50 -16.58
CA ILE A 105 12.57 21.36 -16.08
C ILE A 105 13.28 20.22 -16.81
N THR A 106 14.43 20.54 -17.37
CA THR A 106 15.35 19.58 -17.97
C THR A 106 16.57 19.41 -17.07
N ASN A 107 16.97 18.15 -16.84
CA ASN A 107 18.22 17.82 -16.14
C ASN A 107 19.36 17.73 -17.16
N TRP A 108 20.27 18.71 -17.15
CA TRP A 108 21.43 18.74 -18.03
C TRP A 108 22.66 18.07 -17.43
N SER A 109 22.72 17.92 -16.10
CA SER A 109 23.77 17.20 -15.38
C SER A 109 23.32 15.79 -14.98
N ARG A 110 22.71 15.06 -15.92
CA ARG A 110 22.28 13.68 -15.70
C ARG A 110 23.52 12.81 -15.39
N ARG A 111 23.58 12.25 -14.18
CA ARG A 111 24.68 11.39 -13.73
C ARG A 111 24.35 9.91 -13.94
N PHE A 112 23.07 9.54 -13.82
CA PHE A 112 22.60 8.14 -13.79
C PHE A 112 21.47 7.86 -14.77
N GLN A 113 21.21 6.58 -15.08
CA GLN A 113 20.08 6.23 -15.96
C GLN A 113 18.71 6.48 -15.31
N SER A 114 18.63 6.38 -14.00
CA SER A 114 17.43 6.65 -13.20
C SER A 114 17.12 8.14 -13.01
N ASP A 115 18.07 9.03 -13.31
CA ASP A 115 17.83 10.46 -13.27
C ASP A 115 16.81 10.88 -14.33
N PHE A 116 15.82 11.70 -13.94
CA PHE A 116 14.83 12.23 -14.87
C PHE A 116 15.48 13.08 -15.96
N THR A 117 14.94 13.02 -17.17
CA THR A 117 15.42 13.84 -18.30
C THR A 117 14.66 15.17 -18.38
N ASN A 118 13.33 15.11 -18.37
CA ASN A 118 12.46 16.28 -18.48
C ASN A 118 11.16 16.05 -17.69
N LEU A 119 10.67 17.08 -16.99
CA LEU A 119 9.38 17.10 -16.31
C LEU A 119 8.64 18.40 -16.65
N GLY A 120 7.32 18.34 -16.86
CA GLY A 120 6.52 19.50 -17.27
C GLY A 120 5.22 19.66 -16.47
N TRP A 121 4.77 20.90 -16.32
CA TRP A 121 3.54 21.30 -15.62
C TRP A 121 2.84 22.45 -16.35
N ASP A 122 1.51 22.40 -16.37
CA ASP A 122 0.66 23.49 -16.83
C ASP A 122 -0.24 23.98 -15.68
N PHE A 123 -0.30 25.30 -15.48
CA PHE A 123 -1.01 25.93 -14.37
C PHE A 123 -2.24 26.70 -14.85
N LYS A 124 -3.40 26.29 -14.33
CA LYS A 124 -4.71 26.89 -14.63
C LYS A 124 -5.40 27.29 -13.32
N ASN A 125 -6.29 28.29 -13.40
CA ASN A 125 -7.07 28.69 -12.23
C ASN A 125 -8.08 27.60 -11.87
N ALA A 126 -8.18 27.26 -10.58
CA ALA A 126 -9.19 26.33 -10.10
C ALA A 126 -10.59 26.94 -10.25
N ALA A 127 -11.56 26.12 -10.67
CA ALA A 127 -12.95 26.55 -10.94
C ALA A 127 -13.69 27.13 -9.70
N GLN A 128 -13.19 26.86 -8.49
CA GLN A 128 -13.82 27.24 -7.21
C GLN A 128 -12.93 28.13 -6.31
N GLY A 129 -11.92 28.80 -6.86
CA GLY A 129 -11.13 29.79 -6.11
C GLY A 129 -10.26 29.27 -4.96
N LYS A 130 -10.14 27.95 -4.76
CA LYS A 130 -9.38 27.35 -3.64
C LYS A 130 -7.86 27.49 -3.75
N VAL A 131 -7.32 27.54 -4.97
CA VAL A 131 -5.89 27.76 -5.27
C VAL A 131 -5.79 28.47 -6.62
N THR A 132 -5.06 29.58 -6.70
CA THR A 132 -4.83 30.28 -7.97
C THR A 132 -3.70 29.61 -8.78
N LYS A 133 -3.65 29.83 -10.10
CA LYS A 133 -2.57 29.30 -10.93
C LYS A 133 -1.19 29.81 -10.48
N GLU A 134 -1.12 31.05 -9.97
CA GLU A 134 0.09 31.66 -9.42
C GLU A 134 0.54 30.97 -8.13
N GLN A 135 -0.40 30.62 -7.24
CA GLN A 135 -0.11 29.86 -6.02
C GLN A 135 0.37 28.43 -6.34
N ALA A 136 -0.27 27.76 -7.31
CA ALA A 136 0.13 26.43 -7.75
C ALA A 136 1.52 26.45 -8.42
N PHE A 137 1.79 27.46 -9.25
CA PHE A 137 3.09 27.70 -9.86
C PHE A 137 4.18 27.90 -8.80
N ALA A 138 3.96 28.82 -7.85
CA ALA A 138 4.92 29.11 -6.78
C ALA A 138 5.25 27.84 -5.95
N LYS A 139 4.23 27.03 -5.63
CA LYS A 139 4.43 25.77 -4.91
C LYS A 139 5.23 24.74 -5.73
N THR A 140 5.03 24.67 -7.04
CA THR A 140 5.82 23.76 -7.89
C THR A 140 7.27 24.23 -8.00
N VAL A 141 7.51 25.53 -8.18
CA VAL A 141 8.86 26.12 -8.13
C VAL A 141 9.54 25.78 -6.80
N ALA A 142 8.83 25.95 -5.68
CA ALA A 142 9.32 25.62 -4.36
C ALA A 142 9.79 24.16 -4.26
N ASN A 143 8.95 23.22 -4.69
CA ASN A 143 9.29 21.79 -4.67
C ASN A 143 10.48 21.45 -5.58
N VAL A 144 10.58 22.09 -6.75
CA VAL A 144 11.70 21.90 -7.69
C VAL A 144 13.01 22.33 -7.06
N PHE A 145 13.06 23.52 -6.47
CA PHE A 145 14.29 24.01 -5.81
C PHE A 145 14.60 23.24 -4.52
N TYR A 146 13.58 22.77 -3.80
CA TYR A 146 13.78 21.84 -2.68
C TYR A 146 14.46 20.54 -3.12
N TYR A 147 14.02 19.95 -4.25
CA TYR A 147 14.70 18.78 -4.82
C TYR A 147 16.13 19.11 -5.26
N ILE A 148 16.35 20.20 -6.01
CA ILE A 148 17.68 20.58 -6.52
C ILE A 148 18.67 20.81 -5.38
N ALA A 149 18.24 21.49 -4.31
CA ALA A 149 19.08 21.76 -3.14
C ALA A 149 19.43 20.49 -2.35
N ASN A 150 18.59 19.45 -2.42
CA ASN A 150 18.71 18.24 -1.61
C ASN A 150 18.89 16.97 -2.45
N GLU A 151 19.29 17.07 -3.73
CA GLU A 151 19.30 15.94 -4.66
C GLU A 151 20.14 14.76 -4.12
N ASP A 152 21.33 15.03 -3.59
CA ASP A 152 22.22 13.98 -3.08
C ASP A 152 21.62 13.30 -1.84
N ALA A 153 20.91 14.04 -0.98
CA ALA A 153 20.19 13.48 0.17
C ALA A 153 18.99 12.62 -0.28
N PHE A 154 18.23 13.06 -1.30
CA PHE A 154 17.17 12.26 -1.90
C PHE A 154 17.72 10.95 -2.48
N ARG A 155 18.83 11.01 -3.21
CA ARG A 155 19.50 9.82 -3.77
C ARG A 155 20.04 8.90 -2.70
N ALA A 156 20.68 9.45 -1.66
CA ALA A 156 21.18 8.68 -0.55
C ALA A 156 20.04 7.96 0.18
N ALA A 157 18.92 8.64 0.45
CA ALA A 157 17.75 8.03 1.06
C ALA A 157 17.16 6.90 0.19
N LEU A 158 17.06 7.10 -1.13
CA LEU A 158 16.65 6.04 -2.06
C LEU A 158 17.63 4.86 -2.05
N LEU A 159 18.93 5.15 -2.04
CA LEU A 159 19.99 4.15 -2.07
C LEU A 159 20.07 3.35 -0.77
N VAL A 160 19.89 3.96 0.40
CA VAL A 160 19.83 3.25 1.70
C VAL A 160 18.78 2.14 1.67
N ASN A 161 17.64 2.37 0.99
CA ASN A 161 16.62 1.33 0.80
C ASN A 161 17.05 0.27 -0.22
N GLY A 162 17.84 0.64 -1.23
CA GLY A 162 18.29 -0.26 -2.29
C GLY A 162 19.48 -1.14 -1.91
N VAL A 163 20.42 -0.66 -1.09
CA VAL A 163 21.70 -1.34 -0.81
C VAL A 163 21.58 -2.65 -0.05
N GLU A 164 20.45 -2.93 0.60
CA GLU A 164 20.15 -4.26 1.11
C GLU A 164 20.16 -5.32 -0.01
N GLU A 165 19.79 -4.92 -1.23
CA GLU A 165 19.78 -5.78 -2.42
C GLU A 165 21.08 -5.75 -3.22
N SER A 166 22.02 -4.87 -2.87
CA SER A 166 23.30 -4.74 -3.57
C SER A 166 24.24 -5.90 -3.24
N GLU A 167 25.02 -6.36 -4.20
CA GLU A 167 26.11 -7.33 -3.98
C GLU A 167 27.45 -6.66 -3.70
N ARG A 168 27.67 -5.39 -4.11
CA ARG A 168 28.94 -4.68 -3.90
C ARG A 168 28.85 -3.46 -2.98
N VAL A 169 27.67 -2.99 -2.61
CA VAL A 169 27.50 -1.82 -1.72
C VAL A 169 26.76 -2.24 -0.43
N LYS A 170 27.22 -1.78 0.73
CA LYS A 170 26.50 -1.84 2.00
C LYS A 170 26.41 -0.46 2.62
N TYR A 171 25.43 -0.24 3.49
CA TYR A 171 25.33 0.98 4.28
C TYR A 171 25.74 0.71 5.73
N ASP A 172 26.72 1.48 6.20
CA ASP A 172 27.17 1.52 7.58
C ASP A 172 26.31 2.54 8.33
N GLN A 173 25.39 2.02 9.15
CA GLN A 173 24.45 2.84 9.91
C GLN A 173 25.15 3.60 11.05
N ASP A 174 26.23 3.06 11.60
CA ASP A 174 26.93 3.67 12.74
C ASP A 174 27.71 4.92 12.31
N HIS A 175 28.24 4.90 11.08
CA HIS A 175 29.04 5.99 10.53
C HIS A 175 28.33 6.81 9.45
N GLY A 176 27.15 6.37 8.99
CA GLY A 176 26.37 7.03 7.94
C GLY A 176 27.02 6.97 6.55
N LEU A 177 27.77 5.91 6.25
CA LEU A 177 28.60 5.79 5.04
C LEU A 177 28.17 4.61 4.16
N PHE A 178 28.30 4.78 2.84
CA PHE A 178 28.26 3.63 1.93
C PHE A 178 29.65 3.00 1.85
N LEU A 179 29.73 1.67 1.89
CA LEU A 179 30.97 0.92 1.84
C LEU A 179 30.92 -0.10 0.70
N ASP A 180 32.05 -0.32 0.04
CA ASP A 180 32.22 -1.48 -0.84
C ASP A 180 32.21 -2.76 0.01
N LYS A 181 31.36 -3.74 -0.33
CA LYS A 181 31.19 -4.99 0.42
C LYS A 181 32.43 -5.87 0.40
N SER A 182 33.21 -5.83 -0.67
CA SER A 182 34.37 -6.71 -0.86
C SER A 182 35.64 -6.17 -0.19
N THR A 183 35.83 -4.85 -0.21
CA THR A 183 37.04 -4.19 0.28
C THR A 183 36.82 -3.43 1.59
N GLY A 184 35.58 -3.13 1.95
CA GLY A 184 35.22 -2.33 3.13
C GLY A 184 35.54 -0.84 3.00
N THR A 185 35.90 -0.35 1.81
CA THR A 185 36.29 1.05 1.61
C THR A 185 35.06 1.97 1.51
N PRO A 186 35.09 3.18 2.10
CA PRO A 186 34.06 4.20 1.90
C PRO A 186 33.89 4.58 0.43
N LEU A 187 32.62 4.58 -0.01
CA LEU A 187 32.17 5.02 -1.31
C LEU A 187 31.49 6.38 -1.17
N THR A 188 31.71 7.27 -2.12
CA THR A 188 30.86 8.45 -2.27
C THR A 188 29.46 8.03 -2.68
N ILE A 189 28.44 8.89 -2.45
CA ILE A 189 27.06 8.62 -2.89
C ILE A 189 27.04 8.28 -4.38
N ASP A 190 27.78 9.00 -5.23
CA ASP A 190 27.81 8.73 -6.67
C ASP A 190 28.45 7.38 -7.01
N GLN A 191 29.54 7.01 -6.34
CA GLN A 191 30.18 5.70 -6.55
C GLN A 191 29.27 4.56 -6.10
N ALA A 192 28.62 4.72 -4.94
CA ALA A 192 27.68 3.77 -4.39
C ALA A 192 26.44 3.63 -5.29
N TYR A 193 25.89 4.74 -5.77
CA TYR A 193 24.71 4.77 -6.63
C TYR A 193 25.01 4.19 -8.02
N SER A 194 26.16 4.54 -8.63
CA SER A 194 26.61 3.94 -9.89
C SER A 194 26.79 2.43 -9.77
N SER A 195 27.45 1.98 -8.70
CA SER A 195 27.71 0.55 -8.47
C SER A 195 26.40 -0.21 -8.27
N PHE A 196 25.46 0.38 -7.53
CA PHE A 196 24.14 -0.18 -7.30
C PHE A 196 23.26 -0.24 -8.56
N GLU A 197 23.24 0.84 -9.36
CA GLU A 197 22.48 0.90 -10.61
C GLU A 197 22.94 -0.18 -11.61
N ASP A 198 24.25 -0.43 -11.67
CA ASP A 198 24.85 -1.48 -12.49
C ASP A 198 24.62 -2.90 -11.93
N GLU A 199 24.28 -3.02 -10.64
CA GLU A 199 24.09 -4.29 -9.95
C GLU A 199 22.65 -4.79 -9.94
N SER A 200 21.65 -3.90 -9.97
CA SER A 200 20.26 -4.25 -9.70
C SER A 200 19.88 -5.55 -10.41
N PRO A 201 19.77 -6.69 -9.69
CA PRO A 201 19.59 -7.98 -10.34
C PRO A 201 18.16 -8.11 -10.88
N ARG A 202 17.27 -7.20 -10.44
CA ARG A 202 15.92 -7.01 -10.97
C ARG A 202 15.94 -6.48 -12.38
N LYS A 203 15.45 -7.30 -13.32
CA LYS A 203 15.20 -6.87 -14.71
C LYS A 203 13.79 -6.32 -14.82
N LYS A 204 13.67 -5.00 -14.85
CA LYS A 204 12.38 -4.30 -14.99
C LYS A 204 11.81 -4.49 -16.40
N ASN A 205 10.74 -5.27 -16.50
CA ASN A 205 10.10 -5.62 -17.76
C ASN A 205 8.91 -4.68 -18.07
N TYR A 206 9.19 -3.38 -18.27
CA TYR A 206 8.15 -2.35 -18.43
C TYR A 206 7.13 -2.65 -19.53
N LEU A 207 7.57 -3.15 -20.68
CA LEU A 207 6.67 -3.47 -21.80
C LEU A 207 5.72 -4.63 -21.43
N ARG A 208 6.23 -5.70 -20.80
CA ARG A 208 5.40 -6.81 -20.36
C ARG A 208 4.42 -6.36 -19.28
N ALA A 209 4.90 -5.61 -18.28
CA ALA A 209 4.05 -5.03 -17.24
C ALA A 209 2.94 -4.14 -17.83
N GLY A 210 3.26 -3.28 -18.79
CA GLY A 210 2.28 -2.43 -19.47
C GLY A 210 1.23 -3.22 -20.26
N ILE A 211 1.64 -4.28 -20.97
CA ILE A 211 0.72 -5.19 -21.67
C ILE A 211 -0.19 -5.92 -20.66
N GLU A 212 0.39 -6.46 -19.58
CA GLU A 212 -0.37 -7.16 -18.54
C GLU A 212 -1.38 -6.24 -17.86
N LEU A 213 -0.98 -5.03 -17.47
CA LEU A 213 -1.92 -4.02 -16.96
C LEU A 213 -3.01 -3.72 -17.99
N GLY A 214 -2.64 -3.53 -19.26
CA GLY A 214 -3.60 -3.33 -20.35
C GLY A 214 -4.62 -4.47 -20.50
N VAL A 215 -4.19 -5.71 -20.32
CA VAL A 215 -5.09 -6.88 -20.30
C VAL A 215 -6.00 -6.86 -19.08
N VAL A 216 -5.48 -6.54 -17.89
CA VAL A 216 -6.30 -6.41 -16.67
C VAL A 216 -7.33 -5.30 -16.84
N PHE A 217 -6.93 -4.12 -17.33
CA PHE A 217 -7.83 -3.00 -17.65
C PHE A 217 -8.90 -3.40 -18.65
N SER A 218 -8.51 -4.02 -19.76
CA SER A 218 -9.45 -4.41 -20.82
C SER A 218 -10.45 -5.47 -20.33
N SER A 219 -10.00 -6.39 -19.46
CA SER A 219 -10.86 -7.40 -18.85
C SER A 219 -11.84 -6.78 -17.87
N GLY A 220 -11.38 -5.83 -17.05
CA GLY A 220 -12.25 -5.04 -16.17
C GLY A 220 -13.29 -4.26 -16.97
N ILE A 221 -12.88 -3.57 -18.04
CA ILE A 221 -13.79 -2.81 -18.91
C ILE A 221 -14.84 -3.75 -19.53
N ALA A 222 -14.42 -4.91 -20.04
CA ALA A 222 -15.35 -5.90 -20.58
C ALA A 222 -16.35 -6.38 -19.50
N TRP A 223 -15.91 -6.58 -18.26
CA TRP A 223 -16.77 -6.92 -17.14
C TRP A 223 -17.73 -5.78 -16.78
N TYR A 224 -17.26 -4.54 -16.75
CA TYR A 224 -18.05 -3.33 -16.51
C TYR A 224 -19.18 -3.19 -17.56
N TYR A 225 -18.85 -3.26 -18.85
CA TYR A 225 -19.85 -3.14 -19.92
C TYR A 225 -20.78 -4.36 -20.01
N LYS A 226 -20.33 -5.54 -19.60
CA LYS A 226 -21.22 -6.71 -19.48
C LYS A 226 -22.29 -6.50 -18.41
N ASN A 227 -21.97 -5.76 -17.35
CA ASN A 227 -22.88 -5.46 -16.24
C ASN A 227 -23.42 -4.02 -16.31
N LEU A 228 -23.53 -3.44 -17.51
CA LEU A 228 -23.87 -2.03 -17.70
C LEU A 228 -25.20 -1.63 -17.04
N VAL A 229 -26.20 -2.51 -16.99
CA VAL A 229 -27.49 -2.25 -16.32
C VAL A 229 -27.32 -2.06 -14.81
N TYR A 230 -26.37 -2.80 -14.20
CA TYR A 230 -26.04 -2.65 -12.79
C TYR A 230 -25.33 -1.30 -12.56
N ASN A 231 -24.28 -1.02 -13.35
CA ASN A 231 -23.44 0.17 -13.18
C ASN A 231 -24.13 1.47 -13.62
N ALA A 232 -25.11 1.41 -14.54
CA ALA A 232 -25.82 2.59 -15.03
C ALA A 232 -26.61 3.32 -13.93
N GLN A 233 -26.86 2.67 -12.78
CA GLN A 233 -27.43 3.32 -11.59
C GLN A 233 -26.48 4.37 -11.02
N ASP A 234 -25.19 4.24 -11.33
CA ASP A 234 -24.11 5.04 -10.78
C ASP A 234 -23.57 6.12 -11.75
N PHE A 235 -24.22 6.29 -12.91
CA PHE A 235 -23.80 7.27 -13.91
C PHE A 235 -24.31 8.67 -13.55
N ASP A 236 -23.39 9.57 -13.21
CA ASP A 236 -23.68 10.97 -12.90
C ASP A 236 -23.26 11.95 -14.02
N TYR A 237 -22.33 11.55 -14.89
CA TYR A 237 -21.69 12.49 -15.83
C TYR A 237 -21.61 11.98 -17.27
N GLY A 238 -21.66 12.89 -18.23
CA GLY A 238 -21.21 12.63 -19.60
C GLY A 238 -19.68 12.75 -19.73
N PHE A 239 -19.09 12.16 -20.77
CA PHE A 239 -17.63 12.09 -20.97
C PHE A 239 -16.84 13.38 -20.68
N ARG A 240 -17.16 14.49 -21.36
CA ARG A 240 -16.42 15.75 -21.19
C ARG A 240 -16.61 16.37 -19.80
N GLU A 241 -17.81 16.24 -19.25
CA GLU A 241 -18.15 16.80 -17.94
C GLU A 241 -17.47 16.01 -16.82
N GLY A 242 -17.55 14.68 -16.86
CA GLY A 242 -16.97 13.79 -15.86
C GLY A 242 -15.47 14.00 -15.76
N ILE A 243 -14.75 13.97 -16.89
CA ILE A 243 -13.31 14.24 -16.91
C ILE A 243 -12.98 15.61 -16.32
N ARG A 244 -13.72 16.67 -16.69
CA ARG A 244 -13.52 18.02 -16.15
C ARG A 244 -13.71 18.06 -14.63
N LYS A 245 -14.81 17.48 -14.12
CA LYS A 245 -15.16 17.48 -12.70
C LYS A 245 -14.21 16.62 -11.86
N LYS A 246 -13.72 15.50 -12.40
CA LYS A 246 -12.68 14.68 -11.74
C LYS A 246 -11.38 15.46 -11.63
N LEU A 247 -10.93 16.11 -12.71
CA LEU A 247 -9.71 16.92 -12.71
C LEU A 247 -9.80 18.18 -11.85
N SER A 248 -10.98 18.81 -11.73
CA SER A 248 -11.17 19.97 -10.84
C SER A 248 -11.33 19.57 -9.36
N GLY A 249 -11.48 18.28 -9.07
CA GLY A 249 -11.71 17.74 -7.73
C GLY A 249 -13.17 17.84 -7.26
N GLU A 250 -14.08 18.32 -8.11
CA GLU A 250 -15.53 18.40 -7.85
C GLU A 250 -16.17 17.01 -7.73
N ALA A 251 -15.77 16.08 -8.59
CA ALA A 251 -16.26 14.70 -8.59
C ALA A 251 -15.38 13.74 -7.78
N VAL A 252 -14.48 14.25 -6.91
CA VAL A 252 -13.71 13.40 -5.99
C VAL A 252 -14.51 13.25 -4.70
N LEU A 253 -15.26 12.15 -4.63
CA LEU A 253 -16.30 11.86 -3.63
C LEU A 253 -16.19 10.40 -3.18
N PHE A 254 -16.80 10.05 -2.05
CA PHE A 254 -17.05 8.66 -1.70
C PHE A 254 -18.19 8.12 -2.57
N ASP A 255 -18.03 6.90 -3.10
CA ASP A 255 -19.14 6.21 -3.75
C ASP A 255 -20.06 5.53 -2.74
N ASP A 256 -21.12 4.94 -3.30
CA ASP A 256 -22.11 4.14 -2.60
C ASP A 256 -22.28 2.73 -3.18
N ASN A 257 -21.17 2.19 -3.68
CA ASN A 257 -21.07 0.84 -4.23
C ASN A 257 -21.38 -0.23 -3.16
N ASP A 258 -21.72 -1.43 -3.60
CA ASP A 258 -21.90 -2.55 -2.68
C ASP A 258 -20.57 -3.06 -2.12
N LYS A 259 -20.64 -3.84 -1.03
CA LYS A 259 -19.45 -4.36 -0.35
C LYS A 259 -18.55 -5.22 -1.24
N PHE A 260 -19.12 -5.98 -2.19
CA PHE A 260 -18.37 -6.86 -3.07
C PHE A 260 -17.67 -6.09 -4.18
N ALA A 261 -18.30 -5.03 -4.71
CA ALA A 261 -17.63 -4.09 -5.61
C ALA A 261 -16.44 -3.42 -4.89
N ASN A 262 -16.67 -2.82 -3.71
CA ASN A 262 -15.64 -2.16 -2.92
C ASN A 262 -14.50 -3.09 -2.48
N TYR A 263 -14.79 -4.32 -2.07
CA TYR A 263 -13.73 -5.31 -1.78
C TYR A 263 -13.10 -5.87 -3.07
N GLY A 264 -13.82 -5.87 -4.18
CA GLY A 264 -13.30 -6.16 -5.53
C GLY A 264 -12.18 -5.20 -5.95
N HIS A 265 -12.22 -3.95 -5.51
CA HIS A 265 -11.12 -2.99 -5.70
C HIS A 265 -9.83 -3.44 -5.00
N VAL A 266 -9.91 -4.05 -3.81
CA VAL A 266 -8.73 -4.68 -3.16
C VAL A 266 -8.15 -5.77 -4.06
N TYR A 267 -9.01 -6.62 -4.64
CA TYR A 267 -8.57 -7.68 -5.55
C TYR A 267 -7.96 -7.14 -6.85
N ALA A 268 -8.54 -6.10 -7.45
CA ALA A 268 -7.93 -5.40 -8.59
C ALA A 268 -6.54 -4.85 -8.21
N GLY A 269 -6.42 -4.29 -7.01
CA GLY A 269 -5.16 -3.85 -6.43
C GLY A 269 -4.11 -4.97 -6.32
N VAL A 270 -4.50 -6.16 -5.87
CA VAL A 270 -3.63 -7.35 -5.82
C VAL A 270 -3.10 -7.70 -7.20
N LEU A 271 -3.93 -7.60 -8.25
CA LEU A 271 -3.50 -7.87 -9.63
C LEU A 271 -2.50 -6.81 -10.12
N TYR A 272 -2.81 -5.52 -9.98
CA TYR A 272 -1.91 -4.44 -10.39
C TYR A 272 -0.57 -4.51 -9.65
N TYR A 273 -0.61 -4.77 -8.34
CA TYR A 273 0.56 -4.95 -7.51
C TYR A 273 1.42 -6.12 -7.99
N ASN A 274 0.82 -7.30 -8.18
CA ASN A 274 1.57 -8.47 -8.62
C ASN A 274 2.08 -8.36 -10.05
N VAL A 275 1.39 -7.64 -10.95
CA VAL A 275 1.93 -7.32 -12.28
C VAL A 275 3.23 -6.54 -12.15
N ALA A 276 3.27 -5.47 -11.35
CA ALA A 276 4.50 -4.72 -11.14
C ALA A 276 5.58 -5.57 -10.44
N ARG A 277 5.22 -6.20 -9.31
CA ARG A 277 6.15 -6.94 -8.44
C ARG A 277 6.84 -8.08 -9.16
N THR A 278 6.11 -8.83 -9.97
CA THR A 278 6.65 -9.99 -10.72
C THR A 278 7.41 -9.59 -12.00
N ASN A 279 7.29 -8.33 -12.41
CA ASN A 279 8.05 -7.71 -13.50
C ASN A 279 9.32 -6.96 -13.05
N GLY A 280 9.75 -7.17 -11.80
CA GLY A 280 11.01 -6.64 -11.28
C GLY A 280 10.87 -5.34 -10.49
N ALA A 281 9.65 -4.88 -10.21
CA ALA A 281 9.44 -3.75 -9.31
C ALA A 281 9.64 -4.18 -7.84
N GLY A 282 10.16 -3.29 -6.99
CA GLY A 282 10.16 -3.45 -5.54
C GLY A 282 8.76 -3.31 -4.92
N ALA A 283 8.66 -3.45 -3.60
CA ALA A 283 7.36 -3.34 -2.91
C ALA A 283 6.75 -1.94 -3.04
N LEU A 284 7.53 -0.89 -2.77
CA LEU A 284 7.08 0.50 -2.90
C LEU A 284 6.75 0.85 -4.36
N GLU A 285 7.57 0.44 -5.32
CA GLU A 285 7.31 0.68 -6.75
C GLU A 285 6.00 0.01 -7.19
N SER A 286 5.75 -1.21 -6.72
CA SER A 286 4.51 -1.94 -6.98
C SER A 286 3.29 -1.25 -6.37
N PHE A 287 3.42 -0.68 -5.16
CA PHE A 287 2.38 0.16 -4.57
C PHE A 287 2.10 1.41 -5.44
N LEU A 288 3.14 2.10 -5.92
CA LEU A 288 2.98 3.29 -6.77
C LEU A 288 2.32 2.96 -8.11
N VAL A 289 2.68 1.82 -8.72
CA VAL A 289 2.00 1.33 -9.92
C VAL A 289 0.53 1.04 -9.62
N THR A 290 0.24 0.37 -8.51
CA THR A 290 -1.15 0.07 -8.09
C THR A 290 -1.97 1.35 -7.89
N PHE A 291 -1.38 2.36 -7.25
CA PHE A 291 -2.00 3.68 -7.08
C PHE A 291 -2.27 4.37 -8.43
N ALA A 292 -1.27 4.41 -9.32
CA ALA A 292 -1.44 4.99 -10.64
C ALA A 292 -2.48 4.22 -11.48
N SER A 293 -2.52 2.90 -11.37
CA SER A 293 -3.50 2.05 -12.04
C SER A 293 -4.91 2.29 -11.52
N SER A 294 -5.10 2.43 -10.21
CA SER A 294 -6.39 2.79 -9.62
C SER A 294 -6.83 4.17 -10.12
N ALA A 295 -5.97 5.18 -10.09
CA ALA A 295 -6.32 6.51 -10.59
C ALA A 295 -6.64 6.49 -12.10
N ALA A 296 -5.96 5.68 -12.90
CA ALA A 296 -6.27 5.51 -14.31
C ALA A 296 -7.62 4.83 -14.53
N TRP A 297 -7.96 3.82 -13.71
CA TRP A 297 -9.27 3.17 -13.71
C TRP A 297 -10.40 4.18 -13.47
N GLU A 298 -10.28 4.97 -12.40
CA GLU A 298 -11.23 6.03 -12.08
C GLU A 298 -11.38 7.06 -13.21
N MET A 299 -10.31 7.35 -13.96
CA MET A 299 -10.40 8.24 -15.11
C MET A 299 -11.10 7.59 -16.32
N PHE A 300 -10.99 6.27 -16.49
CA PHE A 300 -11.71 5.53 -17.54
C PHE A 300 -13.21 5.40 -17.24
N GLU A 301 -13.60 5.30 -15.98
CA GLU A 301 -15.00 5.32 -15.54
C GLU A 301 -15.56 6.75 -15.51
N TYR A 302 -15.49 7.43 -16.66
CA TYR A 302 -15.85 8.85 -16.78
C TYR A 302 -17.31 9.18 -16.44
N HIS A 303 -18.20 8.18 -16.40
CA HIS A 303 -19.60 8.37 -16.01
C HIS A 303 -19.79 8.51 -14.50
N GLU A 304 -18.88 7.96 -13.70
CA GLU A 304 -19.02 7.86 -12.25
C GLU A 304 -18.17 8.92 -11.53
N VAL A 305 -18.20 8.95 -10.20
CA VAL A 305 -17.30 9.78 -9.40
C VAL A 305 -15.86 9.27 -9.49
N PHE A 306 -14.90 10.05 -9.03
CA PHE A 306 -13.55 9.57 -8.72
C PHE A 306 -13.56 9.15 -7.25
N SER A 307 -13.69 7.85 -7.00
CA SER A 307 -13.99 7.28 -5.70
C SER A 307 -12.83 7.42 -4.72
N ILE A 308 -13.07 8.13 -3.61
CA ILE A 308 -12.08 8.30 -2.53
C ILE A 308 -11.76 6.95 -1.88
N ASN A 309 -12.80 6.14 -1.61
CA ASN A 309 -12.66 4.80 -1.05
C ASN A 309 -11.83 3.90 -1.97
N ASP A 310 -12.05 3.91 -3.27
CA ASP A 310 -11.30 3.05 -4.20
C ASP A 310 -9.83 3.43 -4.29
N GLN A 311 -9.50 4.72 -4.13
CA GLN A 311 -8.12 5.19 -3.98
C GLN A 311 -7.47 4.85 -2.63
N ILE A 312 -8.19 4.20 -1.72
CA ILE A 312 -7.63 3.63 -0.49
C ILE A 312 -7.63 2.10 -0.61
N MET A 313 -8.79 1.52 -0.93
CA MET A 313 -9.01 0.08 -1.04
C MET A 313 -8.11 -0.56 -2.09
N THR A 314 -8.01 0.04 -3.30
CA THR A 314 -7.20 -0.51 -4.39
C THR A 314 -5.71 -0.44 -4.09
N PRO A 315 -5.09 0.73 -3.83
CA PRO A 315 -3.65 0.79 -3.63
C PRO A 315 -3.17 0.23 -2.30
N VAL A 316 -3.81 0.59 -1.18
CA VAL A 316 -3.35 0.16 0.15
C VAL A 316 -3.76 -1.29 0.40
N GLY A 317 -5.02 -1.63 0.16
CA GLY A 317 -5.49 -3.02 0.26
C GLY A 317 -4.77 -3.94 -0.72
N GLY A 318 -4.57 -3.48 -1.96
CA GLY A 318 -3.80 -4.19 -2.98
C GLY A 318 -2.33 -4.38 -2.62
N TYR A 319 -1.69 -3.41 -1.95
CA TYR A 319 -0.34 -3.56 -1.44
C TYR A 319 -0.25 -4.61 -0.33
N VAL A 320 -1.11 -4.53 0.69
CA VAL A 320 -1.09 -5.47 1.82
C VAL A 320 -1.32 -6.89 1.33
N MET A 321 -2.41 -7.12 0.60
CA MET A 321 -2.79 -8.45 0.11
C MET A 321 -1.86 -8.92 -1.02
N GLY A 322 -1.42 -8.01 -1.88
CA GLY A 322 -0.53 -8.30 -3.02
C GLY A 322 0.86 -8.72 -2.56
N GLU A 323 1.44 -7.98 -1.61
CA GLU A 323 2.74 -8.36 -1.03
C GLU A 323 2.62 -9.64 -0.20
N ALA A 324 1.51 -9.82 0.54
CA ALA A 324 1.30 -11.03 1.31
C ALA A 324 1.22 -12.29 0.42
N THR A 325 0.44 -12.21 -0.65
CA THR A 325 0.32 -13.31 -1.63
C THR A 325 1.60 -13.52 -2.44
N TYR A 326 2.35 -12.45 -2.75
CA TYR A 326 3.66 -12.52 -3.38
C TYR A 326 4.67 -13.29 -2.51
N GLN A 327 4.86 -12.89 -1.26
CA GLN A 327 5.83 -13.54 -0.36
C GLN A 327 5.42 -14.98 -0.03
N LEU A 328 4.12 -15.24 0.14
CA LEU A 328 3.59 -16.60 0.31
C LEU A 328 3.87 -17.48 -0.91
N SER A 329 3.61 -16.98 -2.12
CA SER A 329 3.94 -17.69 -3.36
C SER A 329 5.43 -18.03 -3.41
N CYS A 330 6.32 -17.07 -3.16
CA CYS A 330 7.76 -17.30 -3.15
C CYS A 330 8.18 -18.35 -2.13
N ALA A 331 7.66 -18.29 -0.90
CA ALA A 331 7.94 -19.28 0.13
C ALA A 331 7.48 -20.69 -0.25
N LEU A 332 6.28 -20.83 -0.83
CA LEU A 332 5.73 -22.11 -1.29
C LEU A 332 6.47 -22.69 -2.49
N LEU A 333 6.93 -21.85 -3.42
CA LEU A 333 7.68 -22.27 -4.60
C LEU A 333 9.09 -22.79 -4.29
N GLN A 334 9.62 -22.47 -3.10
CA GLN A 334 10.89 -22.98 -2.58
C GLN A 334 10.75 -24.34 -1.87
N LYS A 335 9.54 -24.75 -1.49
CA LYS A 335 9.31 -26.05 -0.86
C LYS A 335 9.51 -27.19 -1.85
N ASP A 336 10.05 -28.32 -1.37
CA ASP A 336 10.12 -29.56 -2.16
C ASP A 336 8.79 -30.33 -2.11
N SER A 337 7.71 -29.68 -2.57
CA SER A 337 6.37 -30.27 -2.63
C SER A 337 5.62 -29.76 -3.84
N LYS A 338 5.05 -30.69 -4.64
CA LYS A 338 4.20 -30.33 -5.78
C LYS A 338 2.93 -29.61 -5.34
N VAL A 339 2.36 -30.00 -4.20
CA VAL A 339 1.16 -29.36 -3.64
C VAL A 339 1.49 -27.94 -3.18
N ALA A 340 2.63 -27.74 -2.51
CA ALA A 340 3.07 -26.40 -2.12
C ALA A 340 3.26 -25.51 -3.34
N LYS A 341 3.96 -26.00 -4.38
CA LYS A 341 4.17 -25.25 -5.63
C LYS A 341 2.86 -24.90 -6.33
N ALA A 342 1.91 -25.85 -6.40
CA ALA A 342 0.58 -25.60 -6.96
C ALA A 342 -0.15 -24.49 -6.19
N LEU A 343 -0.17 -24.58 -4.84
CA LEU A 343 -0.74 -23.54 -4.00
C LEU A 343 -0.05 -22.18 -4.21
N GLY A 344 1.28 -22.17 -4.33
CA GLY A 344 2.06 -20.95 -4.60
C GLY A 344 1.66 -20.27 -5.91
N TYR A 345 1.46 -21.06 -6.97
CA TYR A 345 0.97 -20.54 -8.26
C TYR A 345 -0.51 -20.10 -8.19
N THR A 346 -1.34 -20.74 -7.37
CA THR A 346 -2.75 -20.36 -7.18
C THR A 346 -2.88 -19.03 -6.44
N VAL A 347 -2.08 -18.78 -5.40
CA VAL A 347 -2.16 -17.53 -4.63
C VAL A 347 -1.55 -16.34 -5.38
N ASN A 348 -0.67 -16.57 -6.35
CA ASN A 348 -0.14 -15.53 -7.24
C ASN A 348 -0.14 -15.98 -8.72
N PRO A 349 -1.31 -15.93 -9.39
CA PRO A 349 -1.44 -16.40 -10.77
C PRO A 349 -0.68 -15.53 -11.78
N VAL A 350 -0.56 -14.22 -11.53
CA VAL A 350 0.25 -13.31 -12.35
C VAL A 350 1.72 -13.71 -12.29
N GLY A 351 2.22 -13.99 -11.09
CA GLY A 351 3.55 -14.56 -10.87
C GLY A 351 3.73 -15.89 -11.58
N ALA A 352 2.75 -16.79 -11.50
CA ALA A 352 2.81 -18.09 -12.19
C ALA A 352 3.03 -17.94 -13.71
N LEU A 353 2.33 -17.02 -14.36
CA LEU A 353 2.52 -16.71 -15.78
C LEU A 353 3.92 -16.13 -16.03
N ASN A 354 4.31 -15.13 -15.25
CA ASN A 354 5.60 -14.44 -15.42
C ASN A 354 6.82 -15.33 -15.19
N TYR A 355 6.78 -16.17 -14.15
CA TYR A 355 7.82 -17.15 -13.86
C TYR A 355 7.93 -18.20 -14.96
N SER A 356 6.80 -18.63 -15.54
CA SER A 356 6.77 -19.56 -16.67
C SER A 356 7.42 -18.95 -17.91
N MET A 357 7.08 -17.70 -18.24
CA MET A 357 7.68 -16.97 -19.36
C MET A 357 9.18 -16.75 -19.16
N ASN A 358 9.61 -16.37 -17.95
CA ASN A 358 11.02 -16.16 -17.60
C ASN A 358 11.83 -17.44 -17.75
N LYS A 359 11.31 -18.56 -17.22
CA LYS A 359 11.94 -19.87 -17.33
C LYS A 359 12.12 -20.28 -18.79
N TRP A 360 11.09 -20.06 -19.63
CA TRP A 360 11.16 -20.37 -21.06
C TRP A 360 12.20 -19.52 -21.80
N LYS A 361 12.28 -18.22 -21.51
CA LYS A 361 13.20 -17.28 -22.19
C LYS A 361 14.64 -17.36 -21.71
N THR A 362 14.85 -17.58 -20.42
CA THR A 362 16.16 -17.38 -19.75
C THR A 362 16.68 -18.61 -19.03
N GLY A 363 15.89 -19.68 -18.91
CA GLY A 363 16.19 -20.85 -18.08
C GLY A 363 15.95 -20.63 -16.58
N ASP A 364 15.95 -19.38 -16.13
CA ASP A 364 15.66 -19.00 -14.74
C ASP A 364 14.25 -18.41 -14.59
N LYS A 365 13.45 -19.01 -13.71
CA LYS A 365 12.09 -18.54 -13.40
C LYS A 365 12.06 -17.19 -12.69
N PHE A 366 13.10 -16.86 -11.92
CA PHE A 366 13.17 -15.67 -11.09
C PHE A 366 13.99 -14.54 -11.72
N SER A 367 14.37 -14.66 -13.00
CA SER A 367 15.27 -13.71 -13.66
C SER A 367 14.76 -12.26 -13.74
N SER A 368 13.43 -12.02 -13.74
CA SER A 368 12.87 -10.67 -13.60
C SER A 368 12.85 -10.16 -12.16
N GLN A 369 12.71 -11.08 -11.20
CA GLN A 369 12.53 -10.75 -9.79
C GLN A 369 13.29 -11.74 -8.89
N PRO A 370 14.61 -11.55 -8.73
CA PRO A 370 15.49 -12.47 -7.99
C PRO A 370 15.18 -12.53 -6.50
N ASP A 371 14.48 -11.54 -5.95
CA ASP A 371 14.02 -11.53 -4.56
C ASP A 371 13.32 -12.85 -4.19
N CYS A 372 12.49 -13.38 -5.07
CA CYS A 372 11.75 -14.63 -4.87
C CYS A 372 12.65 -15.89 -4.71
N ALA A 373 13.92 -15.79 -5.10
CA ALA A 373 14.92 -16.84 -4.92
C ALA A 373 15.61 -16.81 -3.55
N LYS A 374 15.63 -15.66 -2.86
CA LYS A 374 16.25 -15.51 -1.53
C LYS A 374 15.65 -16.47 -0.51
N GLU A 375 16.46 -16.98 0.43
CA GLU A 375 15.95 -17.83 1.52
C GLU A 375 14.94 -17.04 2.38
N ARG A 376 13.81 -17.67 2.71
CA ARG A 376 12.78 -17.08 3.59
C ARG A 376 12.29 -18.15 4.55
N TRP A 377 12.15 -17.78 5.82
CA TRP A 377 11.48 -18.63 6.78
C TRP A 377 9.97 -18.58 6.53
N SER A 378 9.30 -19.72 6.64
CA SER A 378 7.84 -19.78 6.44
C SER A 378 7.16 -20.83 7.31
N ASP A 379 6.00 -20.46 7.81
CA ASP A 379 5.05 -21.33 8.50
C ASP A 379 3.71 -21.23 7.76
N VAL A 380 3.49 -22.16 6.83
CA VAL A 380 2.29 -22.19 5.99
C VAL A 380 1.50 -23.43 6.32
N SER A 381 0.23 -23.24 6.65
CA SER A 381 -0.69 -24.31 6.96
C SER A 381 -2.04 -24.11 6.26
N VAL A 382 -2.63 -25.23 5.88
CA VAL A 382 -4.03 -25.31 5.45
C VAL A 382 -4.77 -26.19 6.45
N TYR A 383 -6.02 -25.88 6.71
CA TYR A 383 -6.82 -26.64 7.66
C TYR A 383 -8.25 -26.84 7.16
N LEU A 384 -8.80 -28.00 7.51
CA LEU A 384 -10.17 -28.40 7.25
C LEU A 384 -10.75 -28.98 8.55
N GLY A 385 -12.00 -28.67 8.86
CA GLY A 385 -12.64 -29.22 10.03
C GLY A 385 -14.12 -28.93 10.14
N VAL A 386 -14.61 -29.01 11.36
CA VAL A 386 -16.01 -28.79 11.71
C VAL A 386 -16.13 -27.73 12.79
N GLU A 387 -17.21 -26.94 12.70
CA GLU A 387 -17.59 -25.94 13.68
C GLU A 387 -18.86 -26.38 14.42
N LYS A 388 -18.89 -26.10 15.72
CA LYS A 388 -20.10 -26.05 16.54
C LYS A 388 -20.15 -24.71 17.25
N GLY A 389 -21.15 -23.88 16.95
CA GLY A 389 -21.28 -22.54 17.53
C GLY A 389 -22.72 -22.06 17.57
N SER A 390 -23.01 -21.16 18.52
CA SER A 390 -24.27 -20.41 18.56
C SER A 390 -24.07 -19.12 17.79
N LYS A 391 -24.52 -19.08 16.53
CA LYS A 391 -24.51 -17.86 15.73
C LYS A 391 -25.73 -17.02 16.17
N PRO A 392 -25.57 -15.73 16.55
CA PRO A 392 -26.71 -14.84 16.85
C PRO A 392 -27.52 -14.51 15.59
N PHE A 393 -26.91 -14.71 14.42
CA PHE A 393 -27.57 -14.83 13.13
C PHE A 393 -28.03 -16.28 12.96
N VAL A 394 -29.18 -16.56 12.33
CA VAL A 394 -29.68 -17.95 12.17
C VAL A 394 -29.27 -18.54 10.80
N PRO A 395 -28.08 -19.16 10.64
CA PRO A 395 -27.89 -20.16 9.61
C PRO A 395 -28.30 -21.54 10.13
N ASN A 396 -29.21 -22.16 9.37
CA ASN A 396 -29.47 -23.59 9.19
C ASN A 396 -28.75 -24.57 10.15
N GLU A 397 -29.52 -25.39 10.86
CA GLU A 397 -29.14 -26.38 11.91
C GLU A 397 -28.13 -27.49 11.50
N LYS A 398 -27.43 -27.36 10.37
CA LYS A 398 -26.55 -28.42 9.83
C LYS A 398 -25.11 -27.93 9.80
N ASN A 399 -24.30 -28.43 10.75
CA ASN A 399 -22.84 -28.40 10.80
C ASN A 399 -22.16 -27.89 9.51
N THR A 400 -21.58 -26.69 9.57
CA THR A 400 -20.89 -26.06 8.44
C THR A 400 -19.39 -26.26 8.59
N TYR A 401 -18.74 -26.82 7.58
CA TYR A 401 -17.29 -27.04 7.56
C TYR A 401 -16.52 -25.74 7.81
N ILE A 402 -15.27 -25.88 8.25
CA ILE A 402 -14.29 -24.79 8.26
C ILE A 402 -13.17 -25.16 7.31
N VAL A 403 -12.83 -24.26 6.40
CA VAL A 403 -11.62 -24.35 5.57
C VAL A 403 -10.81 -23.08 5.75
N GLY A 404 -9.50 -23.22 5.86
CA GLY A 404 -8.66 -22.04 5.92
C GLY A 404 -7.19 -22.27 5.63
N LEU A 405 -6.50 -21.16 5.51
CA LEU A 405 -5.08 -21.01 5.28
C LEU A 405 -4.55 -20.05 6.34
N ASN A 406 -3.45 -20.43 6.98
CA ASN A 406 -2.66 -19.55 7.84
C ASN A 406 -1.22 -19.58 7.36
N ALA A 407 -0.64 -18.42 7.08
CA ALA A 407 0.69 -18.27 6.57
C ALA A 407 1.43 -17.14 7.30
N GLN A 408 2.63 -17.44 7.75
CA GLN A 408 3.62 -16.45 8.16
C GLN A 408 4.87 -16.63 7.31
N VAL A 409 5.39 -15.54 6.75
CA VAL A 409 6.65 -15.52 5.99
C VAL A 409 7.54 -14.43 6.57
N VAL A 410 8.78 -14.79 6.87
CA VAL A 410 9.81 -13.85 7.34
C VAL A 410 10.96 -13.89 6.34
N THR A 411 11.28 -12.72 5.78
CA THR A 411 12.29 -12.55 4.73
C THR A 411 13.69 -12.28 5.30
N ILE A 412 13.77 -12.03 6.62
CA ILE A 412 15.01 -11.79 7.34
C ILE A 412 15.91 -13.04 7.28
N PRO A 413 17.15 -12.93 6.77
CA PRO A 413 18.09 -14.04 6.74
C PRO A 413 18.34 -14.60 8.15
N ASN A 414 18.51 -15.92 8.25
CA ASN A 414 18.82 -16.60 9.52
C ASN A 414 17.79 -16.40 10.65
N TYR A 415 16.55 -15.97 10.34
CA TYR A 415 15.46 -15.92 11.31
C TYR A 415 15.29 -17.26 12.03
N ASN A 416 15.15 -17.21 13.35
CA ASN A 416 15.06 -18.39 14.24
C ASN A 416 16.26 -19.38 14.16
N LYS A 417 17.42 -18.97 13.61
CA LYS A 417 18.68 -19.75 13.66
C LYS A 417 19.60 -19.20 14.75
N THR A 418 20.45 -20.05 15.32
CA THR A 418 21.46 -19.67 16.34
C THR A 418 22.39 -18.57 15.84
N GLY A 419 22.88 -17.74 16.76
CA GLY A 419 23.76 -16.60 16.49
C GLY A 419 23.14 -15.28 16.95
N GLU A 420 23.91 -14.21 16.75
CA GLU A 420 23.50 -12.84 17.04
C GLU A 420 23.40 -12.06 15.73
N ASP A 421 22.36 -11.23 15.63
CA ASP A 421 22.10 -10.39 14.46
C ASP A 421 21.32 -9.15 14.89
N GLN A 422 21.59 -8.01 14.28
CA GLN A 422 20.83 -6.78 14.49
C GLN A 422 20.94 -5.86 13.28
N GLY A 423 19.87 -5.11 12.99
CA GLY A 423 19.89 -4.11 11.94
C GLY A 423 18.52 -3.53 11.63
N LEU A 424 18.52 -2.42 10.90
CA LEU A 424 17.32 -1.92 10.24
C LEU A 424 17.13 -2.63 8.91
N ILE A 425 15.87 -2.92 8.60
CA ILE A 425 15.38 -3.56 7.40
C ILE A 425 14.36 -2.62 6.77
N PHE A 426 14.55 -2.28 5.49
CA PHE A 426 13.69 -1.31 4.79
C PHE A 426 12.82 -1.91 3.68
N ASP A 427 12.89 -3.23 3.48
CA ASP A 427 11.95 -4.00 2.65
C ASP A 427 10.96 -4.80 3.54
N THR A 428 10.00 -5.48 2.91
CA THR A 428 9.03 -6.34 3.59
C THR A 428 9.75 -7.40 4.43
N SER A 429 9.77 -7.21 5.76
CA SER A 429 10.45 -8.08 6.72
C SER A 429 9.61 -9.28 7.16
N LEU A 430 8.31 -9.06 7.31
CA LEU A 430 7.35 -10.06 7.77
C LEU A 430 6.00 -9.90 7.08
N VAL A 431 5.38 -11.03 6.78
CA VAL A 431 4.00 -11.16 6.29
C VAL A 431 3.24 -12.15 7.16
N ASN A 432 2.04 -11.79 7.57
CA ASN A 432 1.01 -12.72 8.05
C ASN A 432 -0.19 -12.69 7.08
N LEU A 433 -0.73 -13.86 6.76
CA LEU A 433 -1.95 -14.03 5.98
C LEU A 433 -2.81 -15.14 6.58
N LYS A 434 -4.04 -14.80 6.95
CA LYS A 434 -5.07 -15.73 7.37
C LYS A 434 -6.28 -15.56 6.46
N ALA A 435 -6.74 -16.66 5.89
CA ALA A 435 -8.02 -16.74 5.18
C ALA A 435 -8.80 -17.92 5.74
N GLU A 436 -10.03 -17.70 6.17
CA GLU A 436 -10.87 -18.71 6.81
C GLU A 436 -12.31 -18.54 6.33
N ASN A 437 -12.99 -19.64 6.04
CA ASN A 437 -14.39 -19.65 5.65
C ASN A 437 -15.18 -20.73 6.43
N ASN A 438 -16.38 -20.36 6.90
CA ASN A 438 -17.18 -21.11 7.87
C ASN A 438 -18.68 -21.20 7.50
N GLY A 439 -19.09 -21.99 6.50
CA GLY A 439 -20.50 -21.93 6.09
C GLY A 439 -20.86 -22.71 4.82
N GLY A 440 -22.13 -23.11 4.66
CA GLY A 440 -22.70 -23.68 3.41
C GLY A 440 -22.95 -22.65 2.29
N GLU A 441 -23.66 -23.04 1.21
CA GLU A 441 -23.86 -22.30 -0.08
C GLU A 441 -23.14 -20.94 -0.22
N GLY A 442 -21.99 -20.91 -0.90
CA GLY A 442 -21.27 -19.70 -1.29
C GLY A 442 -20.04 -19.38 -0.41
N MET A 443 -19.69 -18.09 -0.31
CA MET A 443 -18.61 -17.55 0.54
C MET A 443 -19.16 -16.93 1.84
N GLY A 444 -20.20 -17.53 2.45
CA GLY A 444 -20.75 -17.03 3.71
C GLY A 444 -19.79 -17.26 4.88
N ASP A 445 -19.67 -16.28 5.79
CA ASP A 445 -18.75 -16.27 6.94
C ASP A 445 -17.27 -16.36 6.51
N LEU A 446 -16.78 -15.30 5.86
CA LEU A 446 -15.41 -15.15 5.36
C LEU A 446 -14.61 -14.22 6.28
N LYS A 447 -13.45 -14.72 6.73
CA LYS A 447 -12.45 -13.96 7.49
C LYS A 447 -11.15 -13.89 6.71
N ILE A 448 -10.68 -12.69 6.39
CA ILE A 448 -9.37 -12.44 5.80
C ILE A 448 -8.62 -11.45 6.70
N ILE A 449 -7.41 -11.80 7.08
CA ILE A 449 -6.47 -10.90 7.76
C ILE A 449 -5.15 -11.00 7.01
N ALA A 450 -4.66 -9.86 6.51
CA ALA A 450 -3.30 -9.75 6.02
C ALA A 450 -2.58 -8.64 6.76
N GLN A 451 -1.30 -8.85 7.05
CA GLN A 451 -0.45 -7.91 7.76
C GLN A 451 0.93 -8.00 7.14
N ILE A 452 1.55 -6.85 6.90
CA ILE A 452 2.92 -6.75 6.43
C ILE A 452 3.70 -5.77 7.29
N VAL A 453 4.98 -6.03 7.49
CA VAL A 453 5.92 -5.13 8.17
C VAL A 453 6.94 -4.65 7.14
N SER A 454 6.80 -3.41 6.69
CA SER A 454 7.49 -2.84 5.54
C SER A 454 8.85 -2.22 5.87
N ALA A 455 9.06 -1.84 7.11
CA ALA A 455 10.36 -1.40 7.63
C ALA A 455 10.46 -1.78 9.10
N ALA A 456 11.56 -2.39 9.54
CA ALA A 456 11.70 -2.93 10.88
C ALA A 456 13.12 -2.81 11.43
N TYR A 457 13.22 -2.64 12.74
CA TYR A 457 14.39 -3.00 13.51
C TYR A 457 14.32 -4.48 13.88
N HIS A 458 15.33 -5.24 13.47
CA HIS A 458 15.51 -6.64 13.83
C HIS A 458 16.64 -6.78 14.85
N LYS A 459 16.43 -7.62 15.86
CA LYS A 459 17.46 -8.00 16.83
C LYS A 459 17.26 -9.43 17.30
N LYS A 460 18.33 -10.21 17.25
CA LYS A 460 18.33 -11.62 17.63
C LYS A 460 19.57 -11.94 18.45
N SER A 461 19.38 -12.76 19.48
CA SER A 461 20.46 -13.45 20.19
C SER A 461 19.92 -14.81 20.61
N ILE A 462 20.35 -15.87 19.92
CA ILE A 462 19.91 -17.25 20.15
C ILE A 462 21.13 -18.16 20.28
N ASP A 463 21.23 -18.88 21.39
CA ASP A 463 22.24 -19.90 21.62
C ASP A 463 21.57 -21.23 22.05
N LYS A 464 22.37 -22.25 22.36
CA LYS A 464 21.92 -23.51 22.97
C LYS A 464 22.26 -23.53 24.45
N ASP A 465 21.32 -23.98 25.28
CA ASP A 465 21.55 -24.23 26.70
C ASP A 465 22.39 -25.50 26.92
N GLY A 466 22.74 -25.78 28.18
CA GLY A 466 23.54 -26.97 28.55
C GLY A 466 22.88 -28.32 28.24
N ARG A 467 21.60 -28.35 27.84
CA ARG A 467 20.87 -29.54 27.38
C ARG A 467 20.75 -29.60 25.85
N GLY A 468 21.25 -28.57 25.15
CA GLY A 468 21.15 -28.44 23.70
C GLY A 468 19.87 -27.77 23.21
N ASP A 469 18.98 -27.32 24.11
CA ASP A 469 17.76 -26.61 23.74
C ASP A 469 18.07 -25.15 23.36
N LEU A 470 17.32 -24.58 22.42
CA LEU A 470 17.48 -23.16 22.09
C LEU A 470 17.14 -22.28 23.30
N ARG A 471 17.94 -21.22 23.50
CA ARG A 471 17.76 -20.18 24.51
C ARG A 471 18.05 -18.82 23.90
N GLY A 472 17.14 -17.85 24.09
CA GLY A 472 17.32 -16.50 23.58
C GLY A 472 16.06 -15.92 22.95
N TYR A 473 16.21 -14.94 22.07
CA TYR A 473 15.10 -14.26 21.40
C TYR A 473 15.44 -13.84 19.96
N ASP A 474 14.38 -13.64 19.18
CA ASP A 474 14.37 -13.06 17.84
C ASP A 474 13.24 -12.02 17.80
N LEU A 475 13.58 -10.74 17.64
CA LEU A 475 12.69 -9.59 17.76
C LEU A 475 12.65 -8.80 16.45
N ILE A 476 11.44 -8.48 16.00
CA ILE A 476 11.16 -7.61 14.86
C ILE A 476 10.19 -6.54 15.35
N VAL A 477 10.58 -5.25 15.27
CA VAL A 477 9.70 -4.13 15.61
C VAL A 477 9.74 -3.13 14.47
N GLY A 478 8.58 -2.78 13.91
CA GLY A 478 8.56 -2.01 12.69
C GLY A 478 7.25 -1.33 12.37
N LEU A 479 7.27 -0.57 11.28
CA LEU A 479 6.09 -0.02 10.65
C LEU A 479 5.40 -1.11 9.84
N GLY A 480 4.09 -1.22 10.05
CA GLY A 480 3.27 -2.18 9.32
C GLY A 480 1.98 -1.58 8.81
N THR A 481 1.38 -2.31 7.88
CA THR A 481 0.03 -2.08 7.36
C THR A 481 -0.69 -3.42 7.33
N ALA A 482 -2.00 -3.39 7.38
CA ALA A 482 -2.83 -4.57 7.44
C ALA A 482 -4.16 -4.35 6.69
N SER A 483 -4.88 -5.44 6.49
CA SER A 483 -6.25 -5.44 6.02
C SER A 483 -7.00 -6.52 6.78
N THR A 484 -8.17 -6.17 7.31
CA THR A 484 -9.06 -7.14 7.96
C THR A 484 -10.42 -7.11 7.27
N TRP A 485 -10.98 -8.29 7.04
CA TRP A 485 -12.28 -8.48 6.46
C TRP A 485 -13.00 -9.56 7.25
N ASN A 486 -14.09 -9.21 7.92
CA ASN A 486 -14.97 -10.15 8.59
C ASN A 486 -16.36 -9.96 7.99
N ASP A 487 -16.84 -10.92 7.18
CA ASP A 487 -18.17 -10.89 6.55
C ASP A 487 -18.95 -12.13 6.95
N ARG A 488 -20.08 -11.96 7.64
CA ARG A 488 -20.94 -13.05 8.14
C ARG A 488 -21.93 -13.58 7.09
N GLY A 489 -21.95 -13.02 5.88
CA GLY A 489 -22.87 -13.38 4.80
C GLY A 489 -24.25 -12.73 4.92
N THR A 490 -25.20 -13.24 4.13
CA THR A 490 -26.62 -12.81 4.05
C THR A 490 -27.54 -13.91 4.56
N ASP A 491 -28.65 -13.56 5.22
CA ASP A 491 -29.74 -14.51 5.44
C ASP A 491 -30.57 -14.64 4.15
N LYS A 492 -30.99 -15.87 3.82
CA LYS A 492 -31.80 -16.13 2.63
C LYS A 492 -33.22 -15.53 2.70
N LYS A 493 -33.60 -14.89 3.80
CA LYS A 493 -34.99 -14.46 4.07
C LYS A 493 -35.17 -13.02 4.57
N GLY A 494 -34.11 -12.29 4.95
CA GLY A 494 -34.25 -11.01 5.68
C GLY A 494 -33.39 -9.84 5.19
N GLY A 495 -32.48 -10.02 4.24
CA GLY A 495 -31.62 -8.91 3.76
C GLY A 495 -30.64 -8.40 4.83
N ASN A 496 -30.48 -9.13 5.93
CA ASN A 496 -29.62 -8.74 7.03
C ASN A 496 -28.19 -9.22 6.75
N GLU A 497 -27.33 -8.29 6.41
CA GLU A 497 -25.89 -8.49 6.26
C GLU A 497 -25.16 -8.01 7.52
N ASP A 498 -24.04 -8.64 7.89
CA ASP A 498 -23.09 -8.12 8.88
C ASP A 498 -21.66 -8.28 8.36
N TYR A 499 -20.95 -7.16 8.29
CA TYR A 499 -19.54 -7.14 7.93
C TYR A 499 -18.79 -5.97 8.57
N TYR A 500 -17.52 -6.22 8.84
CA TYR A 500 -16.58 -5.26 9.38
C TYR A 500 -15.25 -5.37 8.62
N GLY A 501 -15.03 -4.45 7.69
CA GLY A 501 -13.83 -4.37 6.88
C GLY A 501 -12.95 -3.18 7.25
N THR A 502 -11.64 -3.37 7.33
CA THR A 502 -10.66 -2.31 7.57
C THR A 502 -9.49 -2.41 6.63
N ILE A 503 -9.09 -1.28 6.07
CA ILE A 503 -7.76 -1.06 5.50
C ILE A 503 -6.94 -0.31 6.54
N ASN A 504 -5.98 -0.99 7.13
CA ASN A 504 -5.15 -0.48 8.21
C ASN A 504 -3.98 0.30 7.59
N ILE A 505 -4.16 1.62 7.40
CA ILE A 505 -3.28 2.47 6.55
C ILE A 505 -1.83 2.41 7.01
N LEU A 506 -1.60 2.57 8.31
CA LEU A 506 -0.26 2.54 8.90
C LEU A 506 -0.37 2.25 10.41
N GLY A 507 0.63 1.58 10.96
CA GLY A 507 0.70 1.26 12.37
C GLY A 507 2.05 0.73 12.81
N ALA A 508 2.15 0.42 14.09
CA ALA A 508 3.31 -0.23 14.68
C ALA A 508 3.05 -1.73 14.79
N SER A 509 4.06 -2.54 14.49
CA SER A 509 4.03 -4.00 14.60
C SER A 509 5.23 -4.48 15.40
N ALA A 510 5.04 -5.49 16.24
CA ALA A 510 6.08 -6.13 17.01
C ALA A 510 5.89 -7.65 16.99
N HIS A 511 6.97 -8.38 16.72
CA HIS A 511 7.00 -9.83 16.69
C HIS A 511 8.20 -10.31 17.48
N ALA A 512 7.98 -11.23 18.40
CA ALA A 512 9.03 -11.82 19.22
C ALA A 512 8.90 -13.34 19.22
N THR A 513 9.98 -14.04 18.88
CA THR A 513 10.13 -15.47 19.18
C THR A 513 11.13 -15.63 20.32
N ILE A 514 10.69 -16.20 21.44
CA ILE A 514 11.50 -16.43 22.63
C ILE A 514 11.69 -17.93 22.83
N PHE A 515 12.93 -18.35 23.06
CA PHE A 515 13.30 -19.72 23.39
C PHE A 515 13.78 -19.79 24.84
N TYR A 516 13.14 -20.62 25.67
CA TYR A 516 13.53 -20.79 27.06
C TYR A 516 13.11 -22.15 27.61
N GLY A 517 14.06 -22.93 28.13
CA GLY A 517 13.77 -24.20 28.81
C GLY A 517 13.01 -25.23 27.96
N GLY A 518 13.32 -25.30 26.66
CA GLY A 518 12.63 -26.15 25.68
C GLY A 518 11.26 -25.64 25.23
N TYR A 519 10.83 -24.46 25.69
CA TYR A 519 9.65 -23.77 25.18
C TYR A 519 10.02 -22.84 24.03
N LYS A 520 9.17 -22.79 23.02
CA LYS A 520 9.17 -21.75 21.98
C LYS A 520 7.91 -20.91 22.14
N ILE A 521 8.09 -19.64 22.50
CA ILE A 521 7.01 -18.68 22.68
C ILE A 521 7.06 -17.71 21.50
N LYS A 522 5.97 -17.60 20.75
CA LYS A 522 5.81 -16.55 19.73
C LYS A 522 4.78 -15.56 20.22
N ALA A 523 5.11 -14.27 20.19
CA ALA A 523 4.18 -13.19 20.50
C ALA A 523 4.18 -12.20 19.33
N GLU A 524 2.98 -11.75 18.95
CA GLU A 524 2.77 -10.81 17.85
C GLU A 524 1.79 -9.74 18.30
N PHE A 525 2.07 -8.50 17.93
CA PHE A 525 1.24 -7.35 18.25
C PHE A 525 1.26 -6.38 17.08
N GLY A 526 0.10 -5.84 16.72
CA GLY A 526 -0.05 -4.79 15.72
C GLY A 526 -1.11 -3.81 16.18
N PHE A 527 -0.84 -2.50 16.05
CA PHE A 527 -1.78 -1.43 16.31
C PHE A 527 -1.79 -0.45 15.14
N TYR A 528 -2.95 -0.24 14.54
CA TYR A 528 -3.08 0.49 13.28
C TYR A 528 -4.18 1.53 13.32
N GLY A 529 -4.00 2.60 12.53
CA GLY A 529 -5.08 3.50 12.14
C GLY A 529 -5.82 2.98 10.90
N ASP A 530 -7.15 3.07 10.93
CA ASP A 530 -8.02 2.38 9.97
C ASP A 530 -8.80 3.35 9.08
N PHE A 531 -8.94 2.97 7.82
CA PHE A 531 -10.09 3.31 6.99
C PHE A 531 -11.04 2.11 6.98
N ALA A 532 -12.28 2.30 7.40
CA ALA A 532 -13.22 1.22 7.67
C ALA A 532 -14.45 1.27 6.75
N MET A 533 -14.93 0.10 6.35
CA MET A 533 -16.23 -0.10 5.71
C MET A 533 -17.06 -0.98 6.64
N VAL A 534 -18.03 -0.38 7.32
CA VAL A 534 -18.73 -1.06 8.42
C VAL A 534 -20.23 -1.05 8.19
N LYS A 535 -20.82 -2.25 8.12
CA LYS A 535 -22.26 -2.42 8.24
C LYS A 535 -22.64 -2.13 9.69
N SER A 536 -23.40 -1.07 9.91
CA SER A 536 -23.68 -0.66 11.29
C SER A 536 -24.53 -1.70 11.99
N TYR A 537 -24.02 -2.24 13.09
CA TYR A 537 -24.67 -3.31 13.84
C TYR A 537 -25.98 -2.85 14.49
N ALA A 538 -26.07 -1.55 14.81
CA ALA A 538 -27.29 -0.92 15.30
C ALA A 538 -28.42 -0.92 14.25
N LEU A 539 -28.10 -0.90 12.96
CA LEU A 539 -29.08 -0.91 11.86
C LEU A 539 -29.49 -2.32 11.42
N SER A 540 -28.86 -3.37 11.96
CA SER A 540 -29.13 -4.77 11.60
C SER A 540 -30.61 -5.23 11.65
N PRO A 541 -31.53 -4.67 12.47
CA PRO A 541 -32.94 -5.09 12.48
C PRO A 541 -33.80 -4.41 11.42
N ILE A 542 -33.27 -3.39 10.75
CA ILE A 542 -34.02 -2.60 9.79
C ILE A 542 -33.97 -3.35 8.46
N GLU A 543 -35.01 -4.16 8.21
CA GLU A 543 -35.14 -4.98 7.00
C GLU A 543 -35.12 -4.13 5.70
N ASP A 544 -35.50 -2.85 5.77
CA ASP A 544 -35.53 -1.93 4.63
C ASP A 544 -34.87 -0.57 4.96
N THR A 545 -33.53 -0.52 4.90
CA THR A 545 -32.79 0.74 5.10
C THR A 545 -33.11 1.77 4.03
N LYS A 546 -33.47 1.32 2.82
CA LYS A 546 -33.72 2.18 1.65
C LYS A 546 -34.97 3.02 1.81
N ASN A 547 -36.01 2.46 2.42
CA ASN A 547 -37.30 3.13 2.62
C ASN A 547 -37.53 3.60 4.06
N ASN A 548 -36.52 3.51 4.94
CA ASN A 548 -36.65 4.00 6.32
C ASN A 548 -36.65 5.54 6.33
N PRO A 549 -37.75 6.22 6.72
CA PRO A 549 -37.84 7.68 6.72
C PRO A 549 -36.79 8.34 7.61
N ALA A 550 -36.37 7.66 8.68
CA ALA A 550 -35.41 8.17 9.64
C ALA A 550 -33.96 8.14 9.12
N LEU A 551 -33.71 7.44 7.99
CA LEU A 551 -32.42 7.40 7.29
C LEU A 551 -32.45 8.16 5.95
N ALA A 552 -33.58 8.78 5.59
CA ALA A 552 -33.78 9.37 4.26
C ALA A 552 -32.80 10.51 3.93
N THR A 553 -32.35 11.24 4.97
CA THR A 553 -31.41 12.38 4.88
C THR A 553 -29.96 11.99 5.20
N GLN A 554 -29.65 10.70 5.29
CA GLN A 554 -28.30 10.23 5.58
C GLN A 554 -27.50 9.99 4.29
N ALA A 555 -26.18 9.80 4.44
CA ALA A 555 -25.26 9.46 3.36
C ALA A 555 -25.82 8.32 2.48
N SER A 556 -25.53 8.35 1.17
CA SER A 556 -26.19 7.44 0.24
C SER A 556 -25.82 5.98 0.49
N THR A 557 -24.61 5.72 1.01
CA THR A 557 -24.16 4.42 1.56
C THR A 557 -25.06 3.89 2.67
N VAL A 558 -25.35 4.72 3.67
CA VAL A 558 -26.21 4.37 4.82
C VAL A 558 -27.63 4.12 4.35
N ARG A 559 -28.20 5.02 3.57
CA ARG A 559 -29.58 4.90 3.08
C ARG A 559 -29.75 3.66 2.18
N LYS A 560 -28.89 3.50 1.16
CA LYS A 560 -29.04 2.42 0.18
C LYS A 560 -28.63 1.05 0.72
N ARG A 561 -27.64 0.99 1.61
CA ARG A 561 -26.95 -0.27 1.97
C ARG A 561 -26.78 -0.47 3.49
N GLY A 562 -26.99 0.55 4.31
CA GLY A 562 -26.89 0.49 5.77
C GLY A 562 -25.47 0.39 6.32
N TYR A 563 -24.46 0.66 5.51
CA TYR A 563 -23.06 0.75 5.94
C TYR A 563 -22.58 2.19 5.85
N TYR A 564 -21.48 2.49 6.54
CA TYR A 564 -20.80 3.77 6.47
C TYR A 564 -19.30 3.60 6.25
N TRP A 565 -18.68 4.64 5.66
CA TRP A 565 -17.23 4.80 5.62
C TRP A 565 -16.75 5.42 6.92
N GLY A 566 -15.73 4.83 7.55
CA GLY A 566 -15.28 5.22 8.88
C GLY A 566 -13.78 5.40 9.02
N VAL A 567 -13.39 6.09 10.08
CA VAL A 567 -12.01 6.12 10.60
C VAL A 567 -12.00 5.43 11.95
N GLY A 568 -10.88 4.79 12.27
CA GLY A 568 -10.81 3.97 13.47
C GLY A 568 -9.43 3.46 13.80
N HIS A 569 -9.40 2.42 14.61
CA HIS A 569 -8.18 1.70 14.92
C HIS A 569 -8.43 0.20 15.07
N SER A 570 -7.42 -0.59 14.72
CA SER A 570 -7.42 -2.04 14.92
C SER A 570 -6.17 -2.47 15.66
N THR A 571 -6.38 -3.35 16.64
CA THR A 571 -5.35 -4.06 17.37
C THR A 571 -5.43 -5.54 17.01
N LEU A 572 -4.31 -6.11 16.55
CA LEU A 572 -4.13 -7.53 16.33
C LEU A 572 -3.10 -8.04 17.34
N ALA A 573 -3.41 -9.12 18.06
CA ALA A 573 -2.49 -9.70 19.03
C ALA A 573 -2.53 -11.22 18.93
N SER A 574 -1.37 -11.88 19.01
CA SER A 574 -1.32 -13.33 19.14
C SER A 574 -0.20 -13.74 20.09
N ILE A 575 -0.41 -14.86 20.80
CA ILE A 575 0.65 -15.52 21.55
C ILE A 575 0.50 -17.03 21.41
N SER A 576 1.59 -17.74 21.19
CA SER A 576 1.60 -19.20 21.17
C SER A 576 2.80 -19.74 21.94
N VAL A 577 2.59 -20.84 22.66
CA VAL A 577 3.60 -21.54 23.44
C VAL A 577 3.66 -22.97 22.95
N GLU A 578 4.78 -23.35 22.34
CA GLU A 578 5.06 -24.69 21.85
C GLU A 578 6.04 -25.42 22.78
N LYS A 579 5.71 -26.66 23.15
CA LYS A 579 6.60 -27.58 23.85
C LYS A 579 6.36 -29.03 23.40
N GLY A 580 7.36 -29.64 22.80
CA GLY A 580 7.28 -31.00 22.29
C GLY A 580 6.24 -31.12 21.17
N ARG A 581 5.13 -31.83 21.44
CA ARG A 581 4.03 -32.02 20.48
C ARG A 581 2.83 -31.09 20.72
N TRP A 582 2.87 -30.28 21.76
CA TRP A 582 1.76 -29.44 22.16
C TRP A 582 2.04 -27.97 21.85
N THR A 583 1.03 -27.30 21.32
CA THR A 583 0.99 -25.84 21.20
C THR A 583 -0.29 -25.34 21.82
N VAL A 584 -0.19 -24.34 22.69
CA VAL A 584 -1.34 -23.59 23.21
C VAL A 584 -1.20 -22.17 22.69
N GLY A 585 -2.27 -21.60 22.15
CA GLY A 585 -2.21 -20.24 21.61
C GLY A 585 -3.49 -19.46 21.82
N TYR A 586 -3.33 -18.15 21.65
CA TYR A 586 -4.37 -17.14 21.70
C TYR A 586 -4.20 -16.19 20.50
N GLU A 587 -5.31 -15.80 19.90
CA GLU A 587 -5.41 -14.80 18.83
C GLU A 587 -6.51 -13.80 19.22
N GLY A 588 -6.22 -12.51 19.11
CA GLY A 588 -7.09 -11.41 19.45
C GLY A 588 -7.17 -10.39 18.31
N GLN A 589 -8.38 -9.93 18.00
CA GLN A 589 -8.62 -8.75 17.19
C GLN A 589 -9.56 -7.82 17.98
N VAL A 590 -9.23 -6.53 18.01
CA VAL A 590 -10.10 -5.47 18.51
C VAL A 590 -10.08 -4.35 17.50
N SER A 591 -11.22 -4.00 16.93
CA SER A 591 -11.39 -2.94 15.96
C SER A 591 -12.50 -2.00 16.40
N SER A 592 -12.33 -0.70 16.19
CA SER A 592 -13.39 0.29 16.39
C SER A 592 -13.38 1.31 15.26
N ALA A 593 -14.55 1.84 14.90
CA ALA A 593 -14.68 2.82 13.84
C ALA A 593 -15.84 3.78 14.12
N THR A 594 -15.64 5.04 13.74
CA THR A 594 -16.69 6.08 13.70
C THR A 594 -16.84 6.61 12.29
N ASN A 595 -18.03 7.05 11.90
CA ASN A 595 -18.28 7.52 10.54
C ASN A 595 -17.48 8.77 10.16
N ILE A 596 -17.13 8.84 8.88
CA ILE A 596 -16.58 10.04 8.24
C ILE A 596 -17.76 10.84 7.68
N ASN A 597 -17.92 12.07 8.17
CA ASN A 597 -18.90 13.00 7.64
C ASN A 597 -18.27 13.83 6.51
N GLY A 598 -18.74 13.65 5.26
CA GLY A 598 -18.44 14.56 4.16
C GLY A 598 -18.05 13.90 2.83
N ARG A 599 -18.15 14.68 1.75
CA ARG A 599 -17.87 14.28 0.35
C ARG A 599 -18.64 13.04 -0.12
N ASP A 600 -19.85 12.85 0.39
CA ASP A 600 -20.80 11.88 -0.13
C ASP A 600 -21.18 12.22 -1.58
N ARG A 601 -21.44 11.19 -2.39
CA ARG A 601 -21.86 11.32 -3.79
C ARG A 601 -23.13 12.16 -3.97
N LYS A 602 -24.05 12.13 -3.00
CA LYS A 602 -25.29 12.91 -2.92
C LYS A 602 -25.26 13.85 -1.71
N TYR A 603 -24.14 14.57 -1.55
CA TYR A 603 -23.92 15.48 -0.42
C TYR A 603 -25.07 16.49 -0.17
N ASP A 604 -25.69 17.02 -1.22
CA ASP A 604 -26.81 17.98 -1.10
C ASP A 604 -28.09 17.38 -0.50
N GLU A 605 -28.21 16.05 -0.48
CA GLU A 605 -29.33 15.34 0.14
C GLU A 605 -29.10 15.05 1.63
N VAL A 606 -27.86 15.25 2.12
CA VAL A 606 -27.50 14.94 3.51
C VAL A 606 -27.90 16.10 4.42
N GLN A 607 -28.79 15.82 5.38
CA GLN A 607 -29.25 16.79 6.39
C GLN A 607 -29.14 16.15 7.78
N ASP A 608 -28.59 16.91 8.74
CA ASP A 608 -28.37 16.48 10.12
C ASP A 608 -27.78 15.06 10.20
N PRO A 609 -26.52 14.87 9.73
CA PRO A 609 -25.90 13.55 9.65
C PRO A 609 -25.81 12.91 11.04
N LEU A 610 -26.21 11.64 11.13
CA LEU A 610 -26.12 10.84 12.33
C LEU A 610 -24.68 10.41 12.59
N ASP A 611 -24.34 10.23 13.85
CA ASP A 611 -23.05 9.69 14.26
C ASP A 611 -23.17 8.19 14.48
N PHE A 612 -22.34 7.44 13.77
CA PHE A 612 -22.24 5.99 13.84
C PHE A 612 -20.96 5.61 14.55
N SER A 613 -21.05 4.64 15.47
CA SER A 613 -19.88 4.03 16.08
C SER A 613 -20.09 2.54 16.25
N ASP A 614 -19.14 1.76 15.73
CA ASP A 614 -19.16 0.31 15.77
C ASP A 614 -17.82 -0.23 16.27
N SER A 615 -17.86 -1.36 16.98
CA SER A 615 -16.67 -2.10 17.40
C SER A 615 -16.81 -3.60 17.16
N PHE A 616 -15.71 -4.24 16.80
CA PHE A 616 -15.60 -5.67 16.61
C PHE A 616 -14.46 -6.22 17.46
N MET A 617 -14.73 -7.29 18.18
CA MET A 617 -13.75 -7.97 19.01
C MET A 617 -13.83 -9.47 18.76
N SER A 618 -12.68 -10.13 18.64
CA SER A 618 -12.58 -11.58 18.44
C SER A 618 -11.44 -12.11 19.29
N HIS A 619 -11.74 -13.10 20.13
CA HIS A 619 -10.79 -13.77 21.02
C HIS A 619 -10.84 -15.27 20.76
N ARG A 620 -9.78 -15.83 20.20
CA ARG A 620 -9.65 -17.26 19.93
C ARG A 620 -8.57 -17.85 20.83
N VAL A 621 -8.91 -18.89 21.57
CA VAL A 621 -7.94 -19.75 22.28
C VAL A 621 -7.92 -21.10 21.60
N TYR A 622 -6.73 -21.68 21.41
CA TYR A 622 -6.59 -22.99 20.79
C TYR A 622 -5.53 -23.85 21.44
N VAL A 623 -5.73 -25.16 21.32
CA VAL A 623 -4.77 -26.20 21.66
C VAL A 623 -4.55 -27.06 20.42
N MET A 624 -3.28 -27.25 20.05
CA MET A 624 -2.88 -28.04 18.91
C MET A 624 -1.97 -29.19 19.37
N PHE A 625 -2.23 -30.37 18.85
CA PHE A 625 -1.40 -31.56 19.04
C PHE A 625 -0.82 -32.04 17.72
N LYS A 626 0.50 -32.18 17.69
CA LYS A 626 1.27 -32.62 16.52
C LYS A 626 1.27 -34.15 16.43
N ILE A 627 0.58 -34.69 15.42
CA ILE A 627 0.51 -36.14 15.14
C ILE A 627 1.79 -36.57 14.41
N THR A 628 2.13 -35.87 13.33
CA THR A 628 3.31 -36.12 12.51
C THR A 628 4.08 -34.82 12.29
N ARG A 629 5.16 -34.84 11.51
CA ARG A 629 5.91 -33.62 11.18
C ARG A 629 5.03 -32.53 10.54
N ASN A 630 4.05 -32.94 9.73
CA ASN A 630 3.24 -32.05 8.90
C ASN A 630 1.76 -32.05 9.27
N LEU A 631 1.30 -32.97 10.12
CA LEU A 631 -0.12 -33.12 10.47
C LEU A 631 -0.35 -32.86 11.96
N SER A 632 -1.32 -32.00 12.26
CA SER A 632 -1.76 -31.69 13.62
C SER A 632 -3.28 -31.70 13.71
N ILE A 633 -3.81 -31.96 14.90
CA ILE A 633 -5.21 -31.67 15.24
C ILE A 633 -5.23 -30.43 16.13
N GLN A 634 -6.17 -29.53 15.88
CA GLN A 634 -6.38 -28.35 16.69
C GLN A 634 -7.83 -28.29 17.18
N LEU A 635 -8.00 -28.01 18.46
CA LEU A 635 -9.26 -27.61 19.06
C LEU A 635 -9.17 -26.12 19.39
N ALA A 636 -10.18 -25.35 19.00
CA ALA A 636 -10.21 -23.91 19.25
C ALA A 636 -11.59 -23.48 19.74
N HIS A 637 -11.61 -22.47 20.60
CA HIS A 637 -12.82 -21.75 21.00
C HIS A 637 -12.63 -20.27 20.68
N GLU A 638 -13.61 -19.66 20.03
CA GLU A 638 -13.61 -18.24 19.71
C GLU A 638 -14.85 -17.55 20.25
N LEU A 639 -14.61 -16.43 20.93
CA LEU A 639 -15.61 -15.46 21.35
C LEU A 639 -15.53 -14.26 20.39
N SER A 640 -16.62 -13.92 19.71
CA SER A 640 -16.74 -12.69 18.94
C SER A 640 -17.79 -11.77 19.55
N ILE A 641 -17.50 -10.48 19.60
CA ILE A 641 -18.40 -9.44 20.11
C ILE A 641 -18.52 -8.37 19.03
N ARG A 642 -19.76 -8.00 18.69
CA ARG A 642 -20.09 -6.87 17.83
C ARG A 642 -20.90 -5.87 18.62
N GLU A 643 -20.50 -4.62 18.60
CA GLU A 643 -21.26 -3.51 19.17
C GLU A 643 -21.44 -2.43 18.13
N GLY A 644 -22.60 -1.79 18.12
CA GLY A 644 -22.90 -0.68 17.21
C GLY A 644 -23.85 0.30 17.88
N SER A 645 -23.67 1.58 17.59
CA SER A 645 -24.47 2.68 18.14
C SER A 645 -24.69 3.74 17.08
N VAL A 646 -25.89 4.33 17.09
CA VAL A 646 -26.26 5.46 16.25
C VAL A 646 -26.85 6.54 17.13
N SER A 647 -26.34 7.78 17.02
CA SER A 647 -26.82 8.89 17.83
C SER A 647 -28.34 9.09 17.66
N GLY A 648 -29.06 9.16 18.78
CA GLY A 648 -30.52 9.33 18.78
C GLY A 648 -31.36 8.10 18.39
N PHE A 649 -30.76 6.93 18.15
CA PHE A 649 -31.48 5.68 17.81
C PHE A 649 -31.35 4.61 18.90
N GLU A 650 -30.35 3.74 18.78
CA GLU A 650 -30.24 2.52 19.58
C GLU A 650 -28.77 2.10 19.68
N THR A 651 -28.42 1.41 20.76
CA THR A 651 -27.14 0.73 20.90
C THR A 651 -27.39 -0.77 20.92
N ARG A 652 -26.63 -1.53 20.14
CA ARG A 652 -26.77 -2.99 20.03
C ARG A 652 -25.46 -3.68 20.33
N ARG A 653 -25.60 -4.89 20.88
CA ARG A 653 -24.50 -5.77 21.24
C ARG A 653 -24.84 -7.21 20.92
N GLY A 654 -23.98 -7.87 20.16
CA GLY A 654 -24.05 -9.28 19.82
C GLY A 654 -22.82 -10.00 20.38
N VAL A 655 -23.04 -11.19 20.91
CA VAL A 655 -21.98 -12.07 21.39
C VAL A 655 -22.13 -13.43 20.73
N GLU A 656 -21.06 -13.95 20.17
CA GLU A 656 -21.01 -15.20 19.44
C GLU A 656 -19.93 -16.11 20.03
N HIS A 657 -20.28 -17.37 20.25
CA HIS A 657 -19.36 -18.40 20.70
C HIS A 657 -19.25 -19.49 19.64
N ARG A 658 -18.01 -19.78 19.23
CA ARG A 658 -17.69 -20.79 18.23
C ARG A 658 -16.66 -21.76 18.76
N THR A 659 -16.85 -23.04 18.52
CA THR A 659 -15.89 -24.09 18.86
C THR A 659 -15.57 -24.88 17.61
N PHE A 660 -14.29 -25.12 17.36
CA PHE A 660 -13.81 -25.75 16.14
C PHE A 660 -12.94 -26.95 16.46
N GLY A 661 -13.08 -28.01 15.67
CA GLY A 661 -12.10 -29.08 15.59
C GLY A 661 -11.58 -29.16 14.17
N VAL A 662 -10.29 -28.91 13.97
CA VAL A 662 -9.67 -28.85 12.65
C VAL A 662 -8.45 -29.76 12.54
N LEU A 663 -8.28 -30.33 11.35
CA LEU A 663 -7.06 -31.00 10.93
C LEU A 663 -6.20 -30.00 10.19
N VAL A 664 -4.95 -29.81 10.66
CA VAL A 664 -4.00 -28.82 10.13
C VAL A 664 -2.88 -29.54 9.41
N TYR A 665 -2.66 -29.19 8.14
CA TYR A 665 -1.53 -29.64 7.34
C TYR A 665 -0.53 -28.49 7.14
N LYS A 666 0.72 -28.68 7.57
CA LYS A 666 1.81 -27.72 7.49
C LYS A 666 2.79 -28.08 6.35
N PHE A 667 3.15 -27.10 5.53
CA PHE A 667 4.00 -27.26 4.34
C PHE A 667 5.51 -27.18 4.59
#